data_AF-A0A7S4RFC5-F1
#
_entry.id   AF-A0A7S4RFC5-F1
#
_cell.length_a   1.000
_cell.length_b   1.000
_cell.length_c   1.000
_cell.angle_alpha   90.00
_cell.angle_beta   90.00
_cell.angle_gamma   90.00
#
_symmetry.space_group_name_H-M   'P 1'
#
loop_
_entity.id
_entity.type
_entity.pdbx_description
1 polymer ?
#
loop_
_entity_poly.entity_id
_entity_poly.type
_entity_poly.pdbx_seq_one_letter_code
_entity_poly.pdbx_strand_id
1 'polypeptide(L)'
;AFCISIKHGRPLTTGVSSTAAPGQLRPHYKALADVNRGWCHLCLAARGDSPAKFAKGVLDYAKDGILNLLGGDEGTLPEHIRAVAAALASASTRTLPSLAGPPPLQLAGLDACCLGPDAGLQIVGAQCTVMGSARFKERIGAYKATRKAAHLTEALQVCVEQCVKGADMLDFNLDSDMSSGSVCPARRVMSAFFKVAAAEPKVAKVPFMLCSCDWETVKEGLKCVQGKSVVNGISMLLGEQEFLRIAKEVKSLGAALVVMALSDRGEPVSSVAEKVRICKESYRLLRYKLDFPPEDIIFDCQVHLLGIHEYASSAASFMDAVGDLKKACPGASFIGGLNNMSLSFRGLDVIRDALHSVFLQHAIPKGLNLALAWPGALPIYVDIDAETRNLCEQLVLNKSADGKHIDRFLAFVKFRADSLTCLPIQVPSRETWMEGQRWTSSAVRKEAREIQRSLLLEREATTPEQQKTFLRSLRCSVACRASPTRPEDGAALPDHCRLEGAVIRGQLGTTIAAQGRVSTPELAKYFNAELRRRVCIYAVPTQGEQLREAGYREYFSAGCDICGTNTLGSSSYGECRDAAKLAKSASAEATRKDGERPRFVAGVLGPTDHSLSRPSSAEDPSIRSTTWGALVEAYSEQVRGLVDGGVDFLALEAVSDTLNAKAAILAISKYFEQAQKERLPLLISVAVGEDGRTSAGQSVEAFLISIAHARPLTVGISGAAGKLGDACKVLSESSLGWCHVSASGDEGPAAAAEGIEGLASRGLVNFVGGCGILPSHVSAMVGKVSSSTPRKLPVPPPQPTTKLAGLEAYHVRQEDGVAIVGQRCNMGGCGTFKGLMDAYKYTREGNAWEGAVELCAKQCAAGADILDFNLDSELVDSKQALGKLLRLCAARKEVAKVPFVISSLKWTTIEEGLQSVQGKCVVNGISLVQGEEEFVCLAKACLRYGAAVVVVAVEAPDRASDYSEKVRVGQRAYKLLRTRLDFPAEDIIIDCGVLPVGQPGAAKDFIDAVAELRRTCPSASFIGGPGSLSVPFRSAGPLREALHSTFLYHAVPMGLNLAFVDPGRLPPFGCIEERTKKICDEAVRDHSADGDHLVRLENYAAYMSGSAAQEETNIGTQEQYDLPPAIHKPTRLSQSFSQALTVLVQATGTLNASLFQTFGSKAHAAMTFHKNCCAGLDLSRSVWFSSIS
;
A
#
# COMPACT_ATOMS: atom_id res chain seq x y z
N ALA A 1 -8.38 19.07 14.94
CA ALA A 1 -9.78 19.47 14.68
C ALA A 1 -10.41 20.19 15.88
N PHE A 2 -10.61 19.54 17.04
CA PHE A 2 -11.33 20.09 18.20
C PHE A 2 -11.02 21.57 18.56
N CYS A 3 -9.74 21.92 18.75
CA CYS A 3 -9.33 23.27 19.11
C CYS A 3 -9.74 24.34 18.06
N ILE A 4 -9.68 23.98 16.77
CA ILE A 4 -10.10 24.87 15.67
C ILE A 4 -11.61 25.10 15.71
N SER A 5 -12.39 24.04 15.97
CA SER A 5 -13.85 24.07 16.01
C SER A 5 -14.38 25.02 17.09
N ILE A 6 -13.74 25.05 18.27
CA ILE A 6 -14.19 25.88 19.40
C ILE A 6 -13.52 27.26 19.47
N LYS A 7 -12.58 27.57 18.56
CA LYS A 7 -11.79 28.82 18.57
C LYS A 7 -12.66 30.09 18.62
N HIS A 8 -13.81 30.05 17.95
CA HIS A 8 -14.77 31.16 17.91
C HIS A 8 -15.30 31.55 19.30
N GLY A 9 -15.35 30.60 20.24
CA GLY A 9 -15.73 30.83 21.64
C GLY A 9 -14.67 31.55 22.48
N ARG A 10 -13.47 31.81 21.92
CA ARG A 10 -12.32 32.46 22.58
C ARG A 10 -12.05 31.89 23.98
N PRO A 11 -11.87 30.56 24.12
CA PRO A 11 -11.67 29.93 25.42
C PRO A 11 -10.39 30.47 26.09
N LEU A 12 -10.48 30.81 27.38
CA LEU A 12 -9.31 31.24 28.16
C LEU A 12 -8.25 30.14 28.25
N THR A 13 -8.71 28.90 28.44
CA THR A 13 -7.86 27.71 28.45
C THR A 13 -8.51 26.60 27.62
N THR A 14 -7.71 25.76 26.97
CA THR A 14 -8.18 24.54 26.28
C THR A 14 -7.34 23.36 26.73
N GLY A 15 -7.94 22.22 27.01
CA GLY A 15 -7.24 21.13 27.64
C GLY A 15 -7.73 19.74 27.28
N VAL A 16 -6.97 18.76 27.76
CA VAL A 16 -7.29 17.33 27.62
C VAL A 16 -7.51 16.76 29.01
N SER A 17 -8.61 16.04 29.19
CA SER A 17 -8.80 15.12 30.32
C SER A 17 -8.85 13.70 29.78
N SER A 18 -8.22 12.77 30.46
CA SER A 18 -8.35 11.35 30.13
C SER A 18 -7.97 10.49 31.32
N THR A 19 -8.59 9.32 31.35
CA THR A 19 -8.30 8.29 32.34
C THR A 19 -7.02 7.52 31.98
N ALA A 20 -6.46 7.68 30.78
CA ALA A 20 -5.21 7.04 30.35
C ALA A 20 -3.99 7.43 31.20
N ALA A 21 -2.97 6.56 31.25
CA ALA A 21 -1.76 6.85 32.01
C ALA A 21 -1.04 8.12 31.48
N PRO A 22 -0.38 8.92 32.35
CA PRO A 22 0.22 10.18 31.95
C PRO A 22 1.13 10.11 30.71
N GLY A 23 1.85 9.02 30.45
CA GLY A 23 2.70 8.91 29.25
C GLY A 23 1.95 8.85 27.91
N GLN A 24 0.72 8.32 27.88
CA GLN A 24 -0.03 8.06 26.63
C GLN A 24 -0.65 9.33 26.03
N LEU A 25 -0.92 10.35 26.86
CA LEU A 25 -1.59 11.59 26.43
C LEU A 25 -0.62 12.64 25.91
N ARG A 26 0.68 12.45 26.14
CA ARG A 26 1.71 13.47 25.87
C ARG A 26 1.78 13.91 24.40
N PRO A 27 1.75 13.01 23.40
CA PRO A 27 1.73 13.42 21.99
C PRO A 27 0.48 14.23 21.61
N HIS A 28 -0.68 13.85 22.16
CA HIS A 28 -1.95 14.52 21.89
C HIS A 28 -2.03 15.90 22.55
N TYR A 29 -1.54 16.01 23.79
CA TYR A 29 -1.46 17.28 24.50
C TYR A 29 -0.45 18.24 23.84
N LYS A 30 0.68 17.71 23.35
CA LYS A 30 1.64 18.49 22.57
C LYS A 30 1.02 19.03 21.28
N ALA A 31 0.31 18.19 20.52
CA ALA A 31 -0.40 18.65 19.31
C ALA A 31 -1.47 19.72 19.62
N LEU A 32 -2.16 19.61 20.77
CA LEU A 32 -3.06 20.67 21.25
C LEU A 32 -2.29 21.97 21.54
N ALA A 33 -1.17 21.88 22.26
CA ALA A 33 -0.34 23.01 22.61
C ALA A 33 0.28 23.70 21.38
N ASP A 34 0.64 22.96 20.34
CA ASP A 34 1.22 23.54 19.12
C ASP A 34 0.19 24.37 18.33
N VAL A 35 -1.09 23.96 18.35
CA VAL A 35 -2.17 24.63 17.60
C VAL A 35 -2.89 25.70 18.43
N ASN A 36 -2.99 25.53 19.75
CA ASN A 36 -3.70 26.45 20.63
C ASN A 36 -2.86 27.69 20.93
N ARG A 37 -3.34 28.87 20.50
CA ARG A 37 -2.70 30.16 20.81
C ARG A 37 -3.04 30.70 22.20
N GLY A 38 -3.99 30.09 22.90
CA GLY A 38 -4.31 30.38 24.29
C GLY A 38 -3.60 29.43 25.26
N TRP A 39 -3.94 29.55 26.54
CA TRP A 39 -3.40 28.72 27.61
C TRP A 39 -3.89 27.27 27.49
N CYS A 40 -3.06 26.29 27.90
CA CYS A 40 -3.42 24.88 27.91
C CYS A 40 -3.58 24.31 29.32
N HIS A 41 -4.56 23.43 29.55
CA HIS A 41 -4.71 22.72 30.83
C HIS A 41 -4.73 21.19 30.64
N LEU A 42 -4.18 20.45 31.59
CA LEU A 42 -4.15 18.99 31.56
C LEU A 42 -4.81 18.44 32.83
N CYS A 43 -5.70 17.46 32.70
CA CYS A 43 -6.29 16.73 33.83
C CYS A 43 -5.91 15.26 33.76
N LEU A 44 -5.34 14.70 34.84
CA LEU A 44 -4.85 13.32 34.90
C LEU A 44 -5.43 12.56 36.09
N ALA A 45 -5.82 11.31 35.86
CA ALA A 45 -6.24 10.37 36.90
C ALA A 45 -5.04 9.62 37.49
N ALA A 46 -4.98 9.42 38.81
CA ALA A 46 -3.86 8.76 39.46
C ALA A 46 -3.97 7.21 39.47
N ARG A 47 -5.17 6.63 39.34
CA ARG A 47 -5.42 5.18 39.13
C ARG A 47 -4.62 4.22 40.03
N GLY A 48 -4.41 4.56 41.29
CA GLY A 48 -3.66 3.72 42.23
C GLY A 48 -2.14 3.74 42.04
N ASP A 49 -1.61 4.60 41.16
CA ASP A 49 -0.19 4.94 41.17
C ASP A 49 0.21 5.55 42.51
N SER A 50 1.46 5.37 42.92
CA SER A 50 1.98 6.09 44.08
C SER A 50 2.16 7.57 43.74
N PRO A 51 2.09 8.48 44.74
CA PRO A 51 2.34 9.91 44.54
C PRO A 51 3.63 10.22 43.76
N ALA A 52 4.71 9.46 44.01
CA ALA A 52 5.99 9.64 43.33
C ALA A 52 5.93 9.24 41.84
N LYS A 53 5.26 8.14 41.50
CA LYS A 53 5.12 7.68 40.12
C LYS A 53 4.24 8.63 39.31
N PHE A 54 3.13 9.09 39.90
CA PHE A 54 2.24 10.07 39.29
C PHE A 54 2.97 11.40 39.01
N ALA A 55 3.71 11.93 39.99
CA ALA A 55 4.50 13.15 39.84
C ALA A 55 5.58 13.04 38.76
N LYS A 56 6.25 11.88 38.64
CA LYS A 56 7.24 11.63 37.58
C LYS A 56 6.61 11.70 36.18
N GLY A 57 5.41 11.13 36.00
CA GLY A 57 4.69 11.18 34.73
C GLY A 57 4.29 12.60 34.32
N VAL A 58 3.94 13.45 35.28
CA VAL A 58 3.63 14.88 35.06
C VAL A 58 4.88 15.68 34.69
N LEU A 59 6.02 15.39 35.31
CA LEU A 59 7.26 16.16 35.12
C LEU A 59 7.72 16.18 33.65
N ASP A 60 7.45 15.12 32.91
CA ASP A 60 7.79 15.01 31.49
C ASP A 60 7.05 16.04 30.60
N TYR A 61 5.83 16.43 30.97
CA TYR A 61 5.10 17.51 30.29
C TYR A 61 5.69 18.89 30.57
N ALA A 62 6.18 19.09 31.79
CA ALA A 62 6.77 20.35 32.19
C ALA A 62 8.15 20.54 31.57
N LYS A 63 8.94 19.45 31.43
CA LYS A 63 10.22 19.45 30.70
C LYS A 63 10.08 19.84 29.23
N ASP A 64 8.99 19.45 28.60
CA ASP A 64 8.69 19.85 27.22
C ASP A 64 8.25 21.32 27.10
N GLY A 65 8.03 22.01 28.21
CA GLY A 65 7.55 23.39 28.21
C GLY A 65 6.17 23.54 27.59
N ILE A 66 5.31 22.51 27.69
CA ILE A 66 3.96 22.50 27.09
C ILE A 66 2.83 22.66 28.12
N LEU A 67 3.14 22.71 29.43
CA LEU A 67 2.17 22.78 30.52
C LEU A 67 1.95 24.22 31.03
N ASN A 68 0.69 24.65 31.17
CA ASN A 68 0.34 25.89 31.87
C ASN A 68 -0.45 25.65 33.15
N LEU A 69 -1.49 24.80 33.07
CA LEU A 69 -2.38 24.46 34.18
C LEU A 69 -2.49 22.94 34.28
N LEU A 70 -2.52 22.44 35.52
CA LEU A 70 -2.67 21.01 35.80
C LEU A 70 -3.78 20.79 36.83
N GLY A 71 -4.71 19.90 36.52
CA GLY A 71 -5.78 19.43 37.39
C GLY A 71 -5.67 17.94 37.69
N GLY A 72 -6.35 17.50 38.74
CA GLY A 72 -6.51 16.08 39.08
C GLY A 72 -7.88 15.55 38.68
N ASP A 73 -7.93 14.30 38.26
CA ASP A 73 -9.16 13.54 37.99
C ASP A 73 -9.27 12.34 38.97
N GLU A 74 -10.10 11.34 38.66
CA GLU A 74 -10.34 10.14 39.49
C GLU A 74 -9.06 9.55 40.13
N GLY A 75 -9.11 9.32 41.44
CA GLY A 75 -8.01 8.74 42.22
C GLY A 75 -6.91 9.72 42.65
N THR A 76 -6.97 11.00 42.26
CA THR A 76 -5.97 12.00 42.66
C THR A 76 -6.17 12.43 44.12
N LEU A 77 -5.40 11.84 45.03
CA LEU A 77 -5.40 12.17 46.48
C LEU A 77 -4.54 13.40 46.81
N PRO A 78 -4.73 14.07 47.97
CA PRO A 78 -3.93 15.23 48.38
C PRO A 78 -2.41 15.01 48.37
N GLU A 79 -1.98 13.79 48.65
CA GLU A 79 -0.57 13.37 48.59
C GLU A 79 -0.01 13.34 47.16
N HIS A 80 -0.81 13.00 46.15
CA HIS A 80 -0.44 13.14 44.74
C HIS A 80 -0.26 14.62 44.37
N ILE A 81 -1.19 15.48 44.79
CA ILE A 81 -1.13 16.93 44.55
C ILE A 81 0.17 17.50 45.16
N ARG A 82 0.50 17.09 46.39
CA ARG A 82 1.72 17.53 47.08
C ARG A 82 2.98 17.07 46.36
N ALA A 83 3.03 15.82 45.91
CA ALA A 83 4.17 15.28 45.15
C ALA A 83 4.35 15.99 43.81
N VAL A 84 3.26 16.29 43.11
CA VAL A 84 3.26 17.03 41.84
C VAL A 84 3.70 18.48 42.04
N ALA A 85 3.16 19.18 43.05
CA ALA A 85 3.56 20.55 43.37
C ALA A 85 5.05 20.65 43.70
N ALA A 86 5.58 19.70 44.48
CA ALA A 86 7.01 19.62 44.77
C ALA A 86 7.84 19.36 43.50
N ALA A 87 7.38 18.46 42.62
CA ALA A 87 8.08 18.14 41.37
C ALA A 87 8.09 19.32 40.37
N LEU A 88 7.04 20.14 40.36
CA LEU A 88 6.89 21.27 39.43
C LEU A 88 7.46 22.60 39.95
N ALA A 89 7.91 22.67 41.21
CA ALA A 89 8.35 23.91 41.85
C ALA A 89 9.48 24.66 41.10
N SER A 90 10.27 23.94 40.29
CA SER A 90 11.37 24.49 39.48
C SER A 90 11.14 24.38 37.97
N ALA A 91 9.96 23.93 37.53
CA ALA A 91 9.69 23.72 36.11
C ALA A 91 9.20 25.01 35.41
N SER A 92 9.63 25.22 34.17
CA SER A 92 9.19 26.35 33.34
C SER A 92 7.78 26.13 32.80
N THR A 93 6.96 27.18 32.84
CA THR A 93 5.63 27.17 32.21
C THR A 93 5.72 27.35 30.70
N ARG A 94 4.74 26.81 29.97
CA ARG A 94 4.62 27.05 28.53
C ARG A 94 4.47 28.53 28.22
N THR A 95 5.34 29.06 27.37
CA THR A 95 5.22 30.40 26.82
C THR A 95 4.22 30.41 25.67
N LEU A 96 3.34 31.41 25.62
CA LEU A 96 2.46 31.59 24.45
C LEU A 96 3.31 31.92 23.20
N PRO A 97 2.95 31.40 22.02
CA PRO A 97 3.69 31.69 20.79
C PRO A 97 3.68 33.20 20.49
N SER A 98 4.83 33.77 20.10
CA SER A 98 4.88 35.18 19.67
C SER A 98 4.10 35.35 18.36
N LEU A 99 3.12 36.25 18.34
CA LEU A 99 2.27 36.49 17.17
C LEU A 99 3.01 37.34 16.12
N ALA A 100 3.62 36.70 15.11
CA ALA A 100 4.23 37.37 13.97
C ALA A 100 3.22 37.78 12.87
N GLY A 101 1.92 37.78 13.15
CA GLY A 101 0.85 38.13 12.21
C GLY A 101 -0.45 37.34 12.41
N PRO A 102 -1.49 37.62 11.59
CA PRO A 102 -2.71 36.82 11.58
C PRO A 102 -2.39 35.36 11.21
N PRO A 103 -3.02 34.36 11.86
CA PRO A 103 -2.81 32.96 11.50
C PRO A 103 -3.26 32.67 10.06
N PRO A 104 -2.80 31.56 9.47
CA PRO A 104 -3.43 31.03 8.27
C PRO A 104 -4.90 30.65 8.50
N LEU A 105 -5.67 30.50 7.43
CA LEU A 105 -7.03 29.94 7.48
C LEU A 105 -6.97 28.54 8.10
N GLN A 106 -7.81 28.31 9.10
CA GLN A 106 -7.91 27.05 9.83
C GLN A 106 -9.36 26.58 9.80
N LEU A 107 -9.57 25.40 9.24
CA LEU A 107 -10.85 24.72 9.10
C LEU A 107 -10.75 23.33 9.73
N ALA A 108 -11.90 22.68 9.94
CA ALA A 108 -11.90 21.33 10.48
C ALA A 108 -13.15 20.55 10.03
N GLY A 109 -12.96 19.30 9.63
CA GLY A 109 -13.97 18.26 9.75
C GLY A 109 -13.67 17.46 11.02
N LEU A 110 -13.58 16.13 10.92
CA LEU A 110 -12.97 15.28 11.94
C LEU A 110 -11.44 15.49 11.99
N ASP A 111 -10.83 15.81 10.85
CA ASP A 111 -9.41 16.15 10.74
C ASP A 111 -9.21 17.67 10.61
N ALA A 112 -8.04 18.17 10.98
CA ALA A 112 -7.70 19.58 10.83
C ALA A 112 -7.26 19.88 9.39
N CYS A 113 -7.74 20.99 8.83
CA CYS A 113 -7.30 21.52 7.54
C CYS A 113 -6.75 22.94 7.77
N CYS A 114 -5.42 23.08 7.72
CA CYS A 114 -4.72 24.33 8.03
C CYS A 114 -3.96 24.82 6.79
N LEU A 115 -4.33 25.98 6.25
CA LEU A 115 -3.71 26.55 5.05
C LEU A 115 -2.47 27.38 5.39
N GLY A 116 -1.48 26.74 6.00
CA GLY A 116 -0.18 27.35 6.32
C GLY A 116 0.65 27.71 5.08
N PRO A 117 1.82 28.37 5.25
CA PRO A 117 2.71 28.73 4.14
C PRO A 117 3.09 27.55 3.24
N ASP A 118 3.18 26.35 3.80
CA ASP A 118 3.61 25.12 3.11
C ASP A 118 2.45 24.27 2.60
N ALA A 119 1.18 24.67 2.83
CA ALA A 119 0.01 23.83 2.56
C ALA A 119 -0.36 23.73 1.06
N GLY A 120 0.18 24.59 0.20
CA GLY A 120 -0.18 24.63 -1.22
C GLY A 120 -1.63 25.05 -1.49
N LEU A 121 -2.09 24.89 -2.74
CA LEU A 121 -3.48 25.12 -3.15
C LEU A 121 -4.38 24.03 -2.57
N GLN A 122 -5.50 24.40 -1.96
CA GLN A 122 -6.52 23.44 -1.52
C GLN A 122 -7.65 23.32 -2.56
N ILE A 123 -8.07 22.09 -2.84
CA ILE A 123 -9.15 21.79 -3.77
C ILE A 123 -10.49 21.66 -3.03
N VAL A 124 -11.46 22.48 -3.43
CA VAL A 124 -12.84 22.41 -2.97
C VAL A 124 -13.68 21.67 -4.01
N GLY A 125 -14.16 20.49 -3.66
CA GLY A 125 -14.89 19.59 -4.56
C GLY A 125 -16.27 20.12 -4.94
N ALA A 126 -16.43 20.54 -6.20
CA ALA A 126 -17.63 21.22 -6.69
C ALA A 126 -18.82 20.31 -7.10
N GLN A 127 -18.66 18.97 -7.10
CA GLN A 127 -19.71 18.04 -7.54
C GLN A 127 -20.78 17.71 -6.49
N CYS A 128 -20.62 18.20 -5.25
CA CYS A 128 -21.58 18.00 -4.15
C CYS A 128 -22.74 19.02 -4.19
N THR A 129 -23.04 19.54 -5.37
CA THR A 129 -24.06 20.54 -5.61
C THR A 129 -25.03 20.07 -6.70
N VAL A 130 -26.28 20.54 -6.63
CA VAL A 130 -27.31 20.25 -7.65
C VAL A 130 -26.88 20.77 -9.04
N MET A 131 -26.08 21.82 -9.11
CA MET A 131 -25.55 22.35 -10.38
C MET A 131 -24.24 21.68 -10.82
N GLY A 132 -23.47 21.13 -9.90
CA GLY A 132 -22.15 20.57 -10.15
C GLY A 132 -22.16 19.09 -10.53
N SER A 133 -23.23 18.35 -10.25
CA SER A 133 -23.37 16.94 -10.65
C SER A 133 -24.80 16.55 -10.97
N ALA A 134 -25.01 16.03 -12.18
CA ALA A 134 -26.29 15.47 -12.61
C ALA A 134 -26.73 14.30 -11.70
N ARG A 135 -25.78 13.42 -11.33
CA ARG A 135 -26.04 12.30 -10.42
C ARG A 135 -26.46 12.81 -9.04
N PHE A 136 -25.78 13.83 -8.51
CA PHE A 136 -26.14 14.41 -7.22
C PHE A 136 -27.52 15.09 -7.28
N LYS A 137 -27.79 15.88 -8.32
CA LYS A 137 -29.11 16.50 -8.59
C LYS A 137 -30.23 15.48 -8.61
N GLU A 138 -30.05 14.39 -9.36
CA GLU A 138 -31.05 13.33 -9.49
C GLU A 138 -31.37 12.70 -8.13
N ARG A 139 -30.35 12.37 -7.33
CA ARG A 139 -30.54 11.70 -6.03
C ARG A 139 -31.15 12.62 -4.98
N ILE A 140 -30.74 13.87 -4.92
CA ILE A 140 -31.36 14.88 -4.06
C ILE A 140 -32.82 15.13 -4.48
N GLY A 141 -33.10 15.17 -5.79
CA GLY A 141 -34.45 15.25 -6.35
C GLY A 141 -35.32 14.04 -5.96
N ALA A 142 -34.78 12.83 -6.10
CA ALA A 142 -35.45 11.60 -5.72
C ALA A 142 -35.77 11.56 -4.22
N TYR A 143 -34.84 12.02 -3.35
CA TYR A 143 -35.12 12.17 -1.93
C TYR A 143 -36.23 13.18 -1.65
N LYS A 144 -36.22 14.35 -2.32
CA LYS A 144 -37.27 15.37 -2.18
C LYS A 144 -38.65 14.79 -2.53
N ALA A 145 -38.72 13.93 -3.54
CA ALA A 145 -39.94 13.28 -4.00
C ALA A 145 -40.41 12.11 -3.10
N THR A 146 -39.52 11.20 -2.70
CA THR A 146 -39.90 9.93 -2.07
C THR A 146 -39.65 9.87 -0.56
N ARG A 147 -38.82 10.78 -0.03
CA ARG A 147 -38.34 10.80 1.37
C ARG A 147 -37.60 9.55 1.83
N LYS A 148 -37.15 8.69 0.91
CA LYS A 148 -36.38 7.48 1.24
C LYS A 148 -34.90 7.82 1.51
N ALA A 149 -34.40 7.48 2.70
CA ALA A 149 -33.01 7.75 3.11
C ALA A 149 -31.94 7.14 2.19
N ALA A 150 -32.25 6.06 1.48
CA ALA A 150 -31.36 5.44 0.49
C ALA A 150 -30.85 6.45 -0.55
N HIS A 151 -31.68 7.38 -1.01
CA HIS A 151 -31.27 8.39 -1.98
C HIS A 151 -30.26 9.40 -1.42
N LEU A 152 -30.32 9.72 -0.12
CA LEU A 152 -29.29 10.54 0.52
C LEU A 152 -27.96 9.79 0.63
N THR A 153 -28.01 8.48 0.87
CA THR A 153 -26.82 7.61 0.90
C THR A 153 -26.19 7.49 -0.49
N GLU A 154 -27.01 7.40 -1.54
CA GLU A 154 -26.54 7.42 -2.93
C GLU A 154 -25.94 8.78 -3.32
N ALA A 155 -26.55 9.89 -2.87
CA ALA A 155 -25.98 11.23 -3.05
C ALA A 155 -24.65 11.40 -2.30
N LEU A 156 -24.52 10.82 -1.10
CA LEU A 156 -23.30 10.82 -0.31
C LEU A 156 -22.13 10.15 -1.04
N GLN A 157 -22.41 9.19 -1.93
CA GLN A 157 -21.36 8.55 -2.71
C GLN A 157 -20.64 9.49 -3.67
N VAL A 158 -21.30 10.54 -4.17
CA VAL A 158 -20.65 11.63 -4.90
C VAL A 158 -19.63 12.35 -4.02
N CYS A 159 -19.95 12.53 -2.74
CA CYS A 159 -19.09 13.16 -1.75
C CYS A 159 -17.86 12.30 -1.44
N VAL A 160 -18.07 11.00 -1.24
CA VAL A 160 -16.99 10.02 -1.02
C VAL A 160 -16.03 10.00 -2.20
N GLU A 161 -16.57 9.96 -3.44
CA GLU A 161 -15.74 10.00 -4.65
C GLU A 161 -14.89 11.27 -4.75
N GLN A 162 -15.46 12.43 -4.42
CA GLN A 162 -14.68 13.67 -4.40
C GLN A 162 -13.56 13.64 -3.35
N CYS A 163 -13.81 13.10 -2.15
CA CYS A 163 -12.79 12.95 -1.12
C CYS A 163 -11.67 11.99 -1.55
N VAL A 164 -12.02 10.85 -2.17
CA VAL A 164 -11.05 9.86 -2.65
C VAL A 164 -10.15 10.44 -3.75
N LYS A 165 -10.71 11.28 -4.62
CA LYS A 165 -9.97 11.97 -5.69
C LYS A 165 -9.11 13.15 -5.20
N GLY A 166 -9.05 13.38 -3.89
CA GLY A 166 -8.20 14.41 -3.29
C GLY A 166 -8.86 15.77 -3.10
N ALA A 167 -10.19 15.85 -2.89
CA ALA A 167 -10.80 17.09 -2.40
C ALA A 167 -10.44 17.31 -0.92
N ASP A 168 -9.86 18.48 -0.61
CA ASP A 168 -9.54 18.91 0.76
C ASP A 168 -10.77 19.45 1.51
N MET A 169 -11.81 19.82 0.76
CA MET A 169 -13.07 20.39 1.24
C MET A 169 -14.19 20.07 0.25
N LEU A 170 -15.45 20.04 0.70
CA LEU A 170 -16.62 19.80 -0.17
C LEU A 170 -17.59 20.97 -0.18
N ASP A 171 -18.00 21.41 -1.37
CA ASP A 171 -19.00 22.46 -1.56
C ASP A 171 -20.41 21.89 -1.74
N PHE A 172 -21.35 22.35 -0.91
CA PHE A 172 -22.71 21.85 -0.86
C PHE A 172 -23.71 22.94 -1.21
N ASN A 173 -24.50 22.66 -2.24
CA ASN A 173 -25.69 23.43 -2.58
C ASN A 173 -26.80 22.44 -2.98
N LEU A 174 -27.84 22.36 -2.14
CA LEU A 174 -28.95 21.41 -2.27
C LEU A 174 -30.22 22.06 -2.84
N ASP A 175 -30.13 23.32 -3.26
CA ASP A 175 -31.26 24.05 -3.83
C ASP A 175 -31.61 23.45 -5.20
N SER A 176 -32.89 23.18 -5.43
CA SER A 176 -33.40 22.81 -6.76
C SER A 176 -33.88 24.08 -7.46
N ASP A 177 -33.77 24.14 -8.79
CA ASP A 177 -34.14 25.29 -9.63
C ASP A 177 -35.28 26.13 -9.03
N MET A 178 -35.00 27.43 -8.87
CA MET A 178 -35.78 28.46 -8.14
C MET A 178 -37.20 28.71 -8.66
N SER A 179 -37.69 27.93 -9.63
CA SER A 179 -38.98 28.13 -10.29
C SER A 179 -40.20 27.67 -9.48
N SER A 180 -40.02 26.95 -8.35
CA SER A 180 -41.14 26.31 -7.63
C SER A 180 -41.53 26.93 -6.27
N GLY A 181 -40.99 28.10 -5.90
CA GLY A 181 -41.53 28.96 -4.82
C GLY A 181 -41.66 28.37 -3.39
N SER A 182 -41.17 27.16 -3.12
CA SER A 182 -41.31 26.51 -1.80
C SER A 182 -39.95 26.43 -1.10
N VAL A 183 -39.74 27.25 -0.07
CA VAL A 183 -38.50 27.35 0.75
C VAL A 183 -38.40 26.22 1.80
N CYS A 184 -39.54 25.66 2.22
CA CYS A 184 -39.63 24.67 3.31
C CYS A 184 -38.99 23.28 3.02
N PRO A 185 -38.94 22.76 1.77
CA PRO A 185 -38.29 21.49 1.46
C PRO A 185 -36.76 21.52 1.57
N ALA A 186 -36.10 22.66 1.26
CA ALA A 186 -34.63 22.75 1.20
C ALA A 186 -33.98 22.60 2.57
N ARG A 187 -34.49 23.32 3.60
CA ARG A 187 -34.01 23.23 4.99
C ARG A 187 -34.02 21.80 5.53
N ARG A 188 -35.12 21.08 5.29
CA ARG A 188 -35.27 19.68 5.74
C ARG A 188 -34.29 18.75 5.05
N VAL A 189 -34.06 18.96 3.75
CA VAL A 189 -33.09 18.19 2.97
C VAL A 189 -31.67 18.47 3.46
N MET A 190 -31.33 19.74 3.71
CA MET A 190 -30.03 20.16 4.26
C MET A 190 -29.73 19.49 5.60
N SER A 191 -30.67 19.56 6.56
CA SER A 191 -30.52 18.89 7.86
C SER A 191 -30.40 17.38 7.74
N ALA A 192 -31.26 16.74 6.93
CA ALA A 192 -31.25 15.29 6.76
C ALA A 192 -29.95 14.81 6.08
N PHE A 193 -29.50 15.52 5.06
CA PHE A 193 -28.30 15.18 4.32
C PHE A 193 -27.04 15.32 5.19
N PHE A 194 -26.87 16.43 5.91
CA PHE A 194 -25.69 16.61 6.76
C PHE A 194 -25.63 15.65 7.95
N LYS A 195 -26.76 15.19 8.47
CA LYS A 195 -26.77 14.10 9.47
C LYS A 195 -26.21 12.79 8.92
N VAL A 196 -26.49 12.48 7.66
CA VAL A 196 -25.92 11.30 6.98
C VAL A 196 -24.45 11.55 6.62
N ALA A 197 -24.10 12.74 6.13
CA ALA A 197 -22.73 13.09 5.76
C ALA A 197 -21.78 13.12 6.98
N ALA A 198 -22.25 13.57 8.14
CA ALA A 198 -21.50 13.56 9.39
C ALA A 198 -21.25 12.13 9.93
N ALA A 199 -22.06 11.16 9.53
CA ALA A 199 -21.91 9.75 9.94
C ALA A 199 -20.97 8.95 9.02
N GLU A 200 -20.59 9.49 7.86
CA GLU A 200 -19.67 8.85 6.92
C GLU A 200 -18.23 9.33 7.18
N PRO A 201 -17.35 8.48 7.76
CA PRO A 201 -16.03 8.93 8.21
C PRO A 201 -15.15 9.50 7.10
N LYS A 202 -15.28 9.05 5.84
CA LYS A 202 -14.48 9.59 4.73
C LYS A 202 -14.88 11.02 4.35
N VAL A 203 -16.18 11.33 4.45
CA VAL A 203 -16.74 12.63 4.10
C VAL A 203 -16.58 13.59 5.28
N ALA A 204 -16.92 13.15 6.49
CA ALA A 204 -16.83 13.97 7.70
C ALA A 204 -15.41 14.41 8.07
N LYS A 205 -14.36 13.75 7.53
CA LYS A 205 -12.95 14.14 7.75
C LYS A 205 -12.61 15.52 7.23
N VAL A 206 -13.14 15.90 6.07
CA VAL A 206 -12.87 17.18 5.43
C VAL A 206 -13.89 18.26 5.85
N PRO A 207 -13.53 19.56 5.85
CA PRO A 207 -14.48 20.62 6.16
C PRO A 207 -15.58 20.74 5.09
N PHE A 208 -16.75 21.25 5.49
CA PHE A 208 -17.87 21.49 4.58
C PHE A 208 -18.00 22.97 4.25
N MET A 209 -18.17 23.27 2.97
CA MET A 209 -18.55 24.58 2.45
C MET A 209 -20.05 24.54 2.11
N LEU A 210 -20.84 25.43 2.72
CA LEU A 210 -22.29 25.45 2.60
C LEU A 210 -22.72 26.67 1.79
N CYS A 211 -23.53 26.44 0.76
CA CYS A 211 -24.08 27.45 -0.12
C CYS A 211 -25.60 27.27 -0.24
N SER A 212 -26.35 28.37 -0.12
CA SER A 212 -27.77 28.47 -0.49
C SER A 212 -28.14 29.94 -0.68
N CYS A 213 -29.16 30.22 -1.48
CA CYS A 213 -29.75 31.55 -1.56
C CYS A 213 -30.59 31.93 -0.32
N ASP A 214 -30.96 30.96 0.52
CA ASP A 214 -31.69 31.17 1.77
C ASP A 214 -30.75 31.01 2.98
N TRP A 215 -30.49 32.13 3.68
CA TRP A 215 -29.64 32.14 4.87
C TRP A 215 -30.06 31.11 5.92
N GLU A 216 -31.36 30.97 6.14
CA GLU A 216 -31.88 30.04 7.14
C GLU A 216 -31.64 28.56 6.75
N THR A 217 -31.52 28.26 5.46
CA THR A 217 -31.11 26.92 4.98
C THR A 217 -29.64 26.66 5.29
N VAL A 218 -28.76 27.63 5.05
CA VAL A 218 -27.34 27.54 5.43
C VAL A 218 -27.20 27.37 6.94
N LYS A 219 -27.92 28.18 7.73
CA LYS A 219 -27.93 28.14 9.18
C LYS A 219 -28.38 26.79 9.73
N GLU A 220 -29.39 26.18 9.13
CA GLU A 220 -29.84 24.84 9.53
C GLU A 220 -28.79 23.77 9.20
N GLY A 221 -28.09 23.90 8.08
CA GLY A 221 -26.93 23.06 7.76
C GLY A 221 -25.81 23.22 8.79
N LEU A 222 -25.44 24.45 9.16
CA LEU A 222 -24.40 24.74 10.15
C LEU A 222 -24.69 24.11 11.53
N LYS A 223 -25.96 23.98 11.92
CA LYS A 223 -26.35 23.29 13.17
C LYS A 223 -26.13 21.77 13.12
N CYS A 224 -25.96 21.21 11.93
CA CYS A 224 -25.89 19.77 11.69
C CYS A 224 -24.48 19.27 11.33
N VAL A 225 -23.48 20.15 11.23
CA VAL A 225 -22.12 19.82 10.81
C VAL A 225 -21.14 19.92 11.98
N GLN A 226 -20.19 19.00 12.05
CA GLN A 226 -19.12 19.01 13.03
C GLN A 226 -17.91 19.76 12.48
N GLY A 227 -17.12 20.36 13.37
CA GLY A 227 -15.89 21.05 12.97
C GLY A 227 -16.08 22.54 12.73
N LYS A 228 -15.25 23.10 11.85
CA LYS A 228 -15.30 24.50 11.41
C LYS A 228 -15.50 24.55 9.90
N SER A 229 -16.73 24.89 9.52
CA SER A 229 -17.22 24.95 8.14
C SER A 229 -17.00 26.32 7.49
N VAL A 230 -17.25 26.40 6.19
CA VAL A 230 -17.23 27.63 5.41
C VAL A 230 -18.65 27.96 4.92
N VAL A 231 -19.07 29.21 5.04
CA VAL A 231 -20.28 29.70 4.38
C VAL A 231 -19.89 30.38 3.08
N ASN A 232 -20.40 29.86 1.97
CA ASN A 232 -20.14 30.39 0.64
C ASN A 232 -21.28 31.30 0.18
N GLY A 233 -20.93 32.38 -0.52
CA GLY A 233 -21.87 33.12 -1.35
C GLY A 233 -22.52 34.36 -0.74
N ILE A 234 -21.92 35.02 0.27
CA ILE A 234 -22.45 36.30 0.74
C ILE A 234 -21.78 37.50 0.05
N SER A 235 -22.54 38.57 -0.11
CA SER A 235 -22.11 39.79 -0.79
C SER A 235 -22.82 41.01 -0.21
N MET A 236 -22.41 42.20 -0.65
CA MET A 236 -23.06 43.46 -0.29
C MET A 236 -24.31 43.78 -1.12
N LEU A 237 -24.76 42.85 -2.00
CA LEU A 237 -25.87 43.07 -2.93
C LEU A 237 -27.19 43.44 -2.24
N LEU A 238 -27.48 42.81 -1.10
CA LEU A 238 -28.68 43.10 -0.28
C LEU A 238 -28.49 44.28 0.68
N GLY A 239 -27.37 45.01 0.55
CA GLY A 239 -27.00 46.14 1.40
C GLY A 239 -26.14 45.76 2.60
N GLU A 240 -25.48 46.77 3.17
CA GLU A 240 -24.52 46.62 4.27
C GLU A 240 -25.14 45.99 5.52
N GLN A 241 -26.37 46.38 5.88
CA GLN A 241 -27.03 45.90 7.09
C GLN A 241 -27.24 44.38 7.05
N GLU A 242 -27.74 43.87 5.92
CA GLU A 242 -28.00 42.44 5.76
C GLU A 242 -26.70 41.63 5.67
N PHE A 243 -25.70 42.16 4.96
CA PHE A 243 -24.35 41.59 4.92
C PHE A 243 -23.75 41.43 6.33
N LEU A 244 -23.82 42.48 7.17
CA LEU A 244 -23.32 42.44 8.54
C LEU A 244 -24.16 41.55 9.45
N ARG A 245 -25.49 41.49 9.25
CA ARG A 245 -26.38 40.58 10.00
C ARG A 245 -25.97 39.14 9.78
N ILE A 246 -25.84 38.71 8.51
CA ILE A 246 -25.44 37.35 8.16
C ILE A 246 -24.02 37.07 8.67
N ALA A 247 -23.06 37.96 8.41
CA ALA A 247 -21.68 37.79 8.87
C ALA A 247 -21.58 37.66 10.40
N LYS A 248 -22.39 38.42 11.16
CA LYS A 248 -22.44 38.28 12.63
C LYS A 248 -22.92 36.90 13.05
N GLU A 249 -23.94 36.37 12.38
CA GLU A 249 -24.44 35.02 12.67
C GLU A 249 -23.42 33.93 12.28
N VAL A 250 -22.76 34.06 11.11
CA VAL A 250 -21.66 33.18 10.69
C VAL A 250 -20.55 33.14 11.75
N LYS A 251 -20.12 34.30 12.25
CA LYS A 251 -19.12 34.42 13.33
C LYS A 251 -19.58 33.70 14.59
N SER A 252 -20.85 33.87 14.97
CA SER A 252 -21.41 33.28 16.19
C SER A 252 -21.52 31.74 16.12
N LEU A 253 -21.71 31.19 14.92
CA LEU A 253 -21.75 29.75 14.66
C LEU A 253 -20.36 29.14 14.42
N GLY A 254 -19.30 29.97 14.44
CA GLY A 254 -17.92 29.51 14.33
C GLY A 254 -17.46 29.11 12.93
N ALA A 255 -18.14 29.58 11.88
CA ALA A 255 -17.78 29.30 10.49
C ALA A 255 -16.91 30.40 9.86
N ALA A 256 -16.11 30.03 8.86
CA ALA A 256 -15.43 30.96 7.95
C ALA A 256 -16.37 31.40 6.83
N LEU A 257 -15.96 32.41 6.06
CA LEU A 257 -16.87 33.16 5.21
C LEU A 257 -16.27 33.48 3.84
N VAL A 258 -16.96 33.10 2.76
CA VAL A 258 -16.66 33.55 1.40
C VAL A 258 -17.47 34.80 1.07
N VAL A 259 -16.76 35.88 0.74
CA VAL A 259 -17.33 37.15 0.27
C VAL A 259 -17.14 37.25 -1.24
N MET A 260 -18.25 37.32 -1.97
CA MET A 260 -18.24 37.47 -3.42
C MET A 260 -18.15 38.95 -3.83
N ALA A 261 -17.24 39.25 -4.77
CA ALA A 261 -17.11 40.58 -5.37
C ALA A 261 -18.18 40.83 -6.46
N LEU A 262 -19.41 41.13 -6.03
CA LEU A 262 -20.51 41.48 -6.92
C LEU A 262 -20.70 43.01 -6.98
N SER A 263 -21.08 43.52 -8.15
CA SER A 263 -21.50 44.91 -8.30
C SER A 263 -22.81 45.18 -7.56
N ASP A 264 -23.15 46.46 -7.37
CA ASP A 264 -24.40 46.88 -6.71
C ASP A 264 -25.67 46.42 -7.47
N ARG A 265 -25.52 45.99 -8.73
CA ARG A 265 -26.59 45.43 -9.57
C ARG A 265 -26.60 43.89 -9.62
N GLY A 266 -25.66 43.24 -8.96
CA GLY A 266 -25.50 41.77 -8.96
C GLY A 266 -24.77 41.22 -10.20
N GLU A 267 -24.26 42.10 -11.06
CA GLU A 267 -23.53 41.71 -12.27
C GLU A 267 -22.06 41.36 -11.96
N PRO A 268 -21.44 40.46 -12.74
CA PRO A 268 -20.01 40.16 -12.63
C PRO A 268 -19.15 41.40 -12.87
N VAL A 269 -18.26 41.70 -11.94
CA VAL A 269 -17.34 42.83 -12.03
C VAL A 269 -16.18 42.48 -12.95
N SER A 270 -15.95 43.25 -14.02
CA SER A 270 -14.91 42.96 -15.01
C SER A 270 -13.56 43.65 -14.72
N SER A 271 -13.57 44.81 -14.05
CA SER A 271 -12.35 45.59 -13.80
C SER A 271 -11.63 45.20 -12.50
N VAL A 272 -10.28 45.22 -12.51
CA VAL A 272 -9.44 44.98 -11.32
C VAL A 272 -9.77 45.96 -10.20
N ALA A 273 -9.87 47.25 -10.53
CA ALA A 273 -10.10 48.32 -9.56
C ALA A 273 -11.40 48.12 -8.77
N GLU A 274 -12.47 47.70 -9.43
CA GLU A 274 -13.76 47.51 -8.79
C GLU A 274 -13.80 46.23 -7.94
N LYS A 275 -13.20 45.11 -8.41
CA LYS A 275 -13.01 43.89 -7.60
C LYS A 275 -12.27 44.21 -6.30
N VAL A 276 -11.15 44.94 -6.40
CA VAL A 276 -10.33 45.35 -5.26
C VAL A 276 -11.11 46.27 -4.32
N ARG A 277 -11.86 47.25 -4.84
CA ARG A 277 -12.69 48.18 -4.06
C ARG A 277 -13.72 47.43 -3.21
N ILE A 278 -14.48 46.53 -3.83
CA ILE A 278 -15.57 45.77 -3.17
C ILE A 278 -14.99 44.89 -2.05
N CYS A 279 -13.96 44.10 -2.34
CA CYS A 279 -13.34 43.23 -1.32
C CYS A 279 -12.70 44.04 -0.17
N LYS A 280 -12.02 45.16 -0.46
CA LYS A 280 -11.48 46.05 0.58
C LYS A 280 -12.57 46.61 1.49
N GLU A 281 -13.68 47.04 0.91
CA GLU A 281 -14.78 47.60 1.68
C GLU A 281 -15.45 46.53 2.56
N SER A 282 -15.70 45.34 2.02
CA SER A 282 -16.19 44.21 2.82
C SER A 282 -15.21 43.82 3.93
N TYR A 283 -13.90 43.77 3.64
CA TYR A 283 -12.86 43.51 4.65
C TYR A 283 -12.92 44.55 5.78
N ARG A 284 -13.00 45.84 5.43
CA ARG A 284 -13.11 46.94 6.39
C ARG A 284 -14.36 46.77 7.27
N LEU A 285 -15.51 46.52 6.67
CA LEU A 285 -16.77 46.33 7.41
C LEU A 285 -16.68 45.14 8.38
N LEU A 286 -16.20 43.99 7.92
CA LEU A 286 -16.05 42.78 8.74
C LEU A 286 -15.06 42.99 9.89
N ARG A 287 -13.90 43.62 9.63
CA ARG A 287 -12.86 43.84 10.65
C ARG A 287 -13.26 44.90 11.66
N TYR A 288 -13.75 46.06 11.21
CA TYR A 288 -13.98 47.20 12.10
C TYR A 288 -15.35 47.18 12.79
N LYS A 289 -16.41 46.66 12.15
CA LYS A 289 -17.75 46.64 12.75
C LYS A 289 -18.06 45.36 13.52
N LEU A 290 -17.46 44.23 13.14
CA LEU A 290 -17.75 42.93 13.76
C LEU A 290 -16.55 42.28 14.45
N ASP A 291 -15.34 42.84 14.32
CA ASP A 291 -14.08 42.18 14.71
C ASP A 291 -14.01 40.73 14.18
N PHE A 292 -14.40 40.53 12.92
CA PHE A 292 -14.43 39.21 12.29
C PHE A 292 -12.98 38.74 12.04
N PRO A 293 -12.54 37.55 12.46
CA PRO A 293 -11.15 37.13 12.31
C PRO A 293 -10.67 37.22 10.84
N PRO A 294 -9.56 37.92 10.54
CA PRO A 294 -9.12 38.13 9.17
C PRO A 294 -8.77 36.82 8.45
N GLU A 295 -8.26 35.83 9.19
CA GLU A 295 -7.95 34.48 8.69
C GLU A 295 -9.17 33.69 8.23
N ASP A 296 -10.37 34.08 8.68
CA ASP A 296 -11.63 33.40 8.38
C ASP A 296 -12.40 34.09 7.24
N ILE A 297 -11.80 35.10 6.61
CA ILE A 297 -12.35 35.82 5.45
C ILE A 297 -11.72 35.24 4.18
N ILE A 298 -12.56 34.75 3.29
CA ILE A 298 -12.20 34.23 1.98
C ILE A 298 -12.83 35.13 0.92
N PHE A 299 -12.06 35.61 -0.06
CA PHE A 299 -12.60 36.40 -1.17
C PHE A 299 -12.75 35.56 -2.43
N ASP A 300 -13.94 35.60 -3.02
CA ASP A 300 -14.17 35.19 -4.40
C ASP A 300 -14.24 36.46 -5.27
N CYS A 301 -13.14 36.75 -5.96
CA CYS A 301 -13.04 37.92 -6.84
C CYS A 301 -13.85 37.79 -8.13
N GLN A 302 -14.57 36.68 -8.34
CA GLN A 302 -15.35 36.32 -9.53
C GLN A 302 -14.50 36.18 -10.80
N VAL A 303 -14.38 34.96 -11.32
CA VAL A 303 -13.89 34.69 -12.67
C VAL A 303 -15.05 34.26 -13.55
N HIS A 304 -15.18 34.87 -14.73
CA HIS A 304 -16.31 34.70 -15.64
C HIS A 304 -15.93 33.93 -16.91
N LEU A 305 -16.95 33.66 -17.75
CA LEU A 305 -16.87 32.89 -18.99
C LEU A 305 -15.72 33.32 -19.90
N LEU A 306 -14.84 32.37 -20.25
CA LEU A 306 -13.84 32.57 -21.30
C LEU A 306 -14.41 32.27 -22.69
N GLY A 307 -13.77 32.80 -23.74
CA GLY A 307 -14.19 32.63 -25.13
C GLY A 307 -15.26 33.60 -25.61
N ILE A 308 -15.63 34.58 -24.78
CA ILE A 308 -16.56 35.66 -25.11
C ILE A 308 -15.79 36.99 -25.05
N HIS A 309 -15.86 37.79 -26.10
CA HIS A 309 -15.07 39.03 -26.23
C HIS A 309 -15.36 40.03 -25.11
N GLU A 310 -16.61 40.16 -24.65
CA GLU A 310 -16.98 41.04 -23.53
C GLU A 310 -16.31 40.66 -22.20
N TYR A 311 -15.91 39.39 -22.04
CA TYR A 311 -15.32 38.85 -20.81
C TYR A 311 -13.85 38.42 -20.97
N ALA A 312 -13.22 38.83 -22.08
CA ALA A 312 -11.84 38.47 -22.46
C ALA A 312 -10.83 38.63 -21.32
N SER A 313 -10.91 39.73 -20.58
CA SER A 313 -9.98 40.06 -19.50
C SER A 313 -10.32 39.41 -18.15
N SER A 314 -11.42 38.66 -18.03
CA SER A 314 -11.96 38.25 -16.73
C SER A 314 -10.98 37.45 -15.87
N ALA A 315 -10.30 36.45 -16.45
CA ALA A 315 -9.32 35.63 -15.75
C ALA A 315 -8.06 36.43 -15.36
N ALA A 316 -7.54 37.25 -16.27
CA ALA A 316 -6.41 38.14 -16.00
C ALA A 316 -6.72 39.15 -14.89
N SER A 317 -7.88 39.83 -14.99
CA SER A 317 -8.36 40.79 -13.99
C SER A 317 -8.58 40.15 -12.62
N PHE A 318 -9.05 38.89 -12.57
CA PHE A 318 -9.14 38.13 -11.32
C PHE A 318 -7.76 37.94 -10.68
N MET A 319 -6.77 37.47 -11.44
CA MET A 319 -5.42 37.19 -10.92
C MET A 319 -4.71 38.44 -10.42
N ASP A 320 -4.86 39.57 -11.11
CA ASP A 320 -4.29 40.84 -10.68
C ASP A 320 -4.99 41.39 -9.43
N ALA A 321 -6.32 41.28 -9.35
CA ALA A 321 -7.07 41.65 -8.15
C ALA A 321 -6.66 40.83 -6.92
N VAL A 322 -6.44 39.51 -7.07
CA VAL A 322 -5.94 38.65 -5.99
C VAL A 322 -4.56 39.13 -5.52
N GLY A 323 -3.65 39.48 -6.44
CA GLY A 323 -2.34 40.01 -6.11
C GLY A 323 -2.38 41.32 -5.32
N ASP A 324 -3.28 42.23 -5.68
CA ASP A 324 -3.48 43.50 -4.97
C ASP A 324 -4.14 43.30 -3.61
N LEU A 325 -5.13 42.42 -3.53
CA LEU A 325 -5.87 42.14 -2.30
C LEU A 325 -5.03 41.36 -1.29
N LYS A 326 -4.09 40.51 -1.72
CA LYS A 326 -3.19 39.81 -0.80
C LYS A 326 -2.36 40.78 0.06
N LYS A 327 -2.01 41.94 -0.51
CA LYS A 327 -1.30 43.03 0.19
C LYS A 327 -2.26 43.89 1.02
N ALA A 328 -3.44 44.17 0.49
CA ALA A 328 -4.39 45.08 1.12
C ALA A 328 -5.21 44.48 2.27
N CYS A 329 -5.45 43.17 2.24
CA CYS A 329 -6.31 42.44 3.17
C CYS A 329 -5.50 41.32 3.85
N PRO A 330 -4.53 41.66 4.73
CA PRO A 330 -3.62 40.67 5.31
C PRO A 330 -4.36 39.64 6.16
N GLY A 331 -4.06 38.37 5.95
CA GLY A 331 -4.71 37.24 6.61
C GLY A 331 -5.86 36.63 5.81
N ALA A 332 -6.45 37.35 4.85
CA ALA A 332 -7.52 36.80 4.02
C ALA A 332 -7.00 35.72 3.03
N SER A 333 -7.89 34.77 2.71
CA SER A 333 -7.71 33.75 1.68
C SER A 333 -8.50 34.08 0.41
N PHE A 334 -8.21 33.40 -0.69
CA PHE A 334 -8.78 33.67 -2.01
C PHE A 334 -9.22 32.37 -2.68
N ILE A 335 -10.42 32.37 -3.23
CA ILE A 335 -11.02 31.22 -3.91
C ILE A 335 -11.38 31.54 -5.36
N GLY A 336 -11.15 30.58 -6.26
CA GLY A 336 -11.46 30.69 -7.69
C GLY A 336 -12.45 29.63 -8.16
N GLY A 337 -13.58 30.06 -8.75
CA GLY A 337 -14.57 29.19 -9.37
C GLY A 337 -14.22 28.76 -10.79
N LEU A 338 -13.37 27.73 -10.95
CA LEU A 338 -12.85 27.33 -12.27
C LEU A 338 -13.94 26.87 -13.25
N ASN A 339 -14.99 26.25 -12.72
CA ASN A 339 -16.13 25.79 -13.51
C ASN A 339 -16.89 26.93 -14.20
N ASN A 340 -17.00 28.10 -13.55
CA ASN A 340 -17.64 29.29 -14.13
C ASN A 340 -16.84 29.84 -15.32
N MET A 341 -15.51 29.81 -15.20
CA MET A 341 -14.59 30.26 -16.24
C MET A 341 -14.70 29.41 -17.51
N SER A 342 -14.77 28.09 -17.36
CA SER A 342 -14.79 27.13 -18.48
C SER A 342 -16.19 26.83 -19.05
N LEU A 343 -17.21 27.54 -18.57
CA LEU A 343 -18.62 27.19 -18.79
C LEU A 343 -19.02 27.23 -20.29
N SER A 344 -18.39 28.08 -21.10
CA SER A 344 -18.58 28.16 -22.57
C SER A 344 -18.20 26.87 -23.31
N PHE A 345 -17.42 25.98 -22.68
CA PHE A 345 -16.83 24.80 -23.30
C PHE A 345 -17.38 23.48 -22.72
N ARG A 346 -18.60 23.49 -22.18
CA ARG A 346 -19.26 22.28 -21.67
C ARG A 346 -19.27 21.16 -22.72
N GLY A 347 -18.90 19.95 -22.30
CA GLY A 347 -18.77 18.78 -23.17
C GLY A 347 -17.38 18.62 -23.80
N LEU A 348 -16.47 19.58 -23.61
CA LEU A 348 -15.08 19.52 -24.06
C LEU A 348 -14.14 19.42 -22.87
N ASP A 349 -14.26 18.34 -22.10
CA ASP A 349 -13.62 18.24 -20.77
C ASP A 349 -12.09 18.38 -20.83
N VAL A 350 -11.43 17.82 -21.84
CA VAL A 350 -9.97 17.99 -22.05
C VAL A 350 -9.56 19.47 -22.18
N ILE A 351 -10.37 20.28 -22.86
CA ILE A 351 -10.10 21.72 -23.01
C ILE A 351 -10.38 22.46 -21.70
N ARG A 352 -11.44 22.09 -20.99
CA ARG A 352 -11.80 22.69 -19.70
C ARG A 352 -10.71 22.43 -18.66
N ASP A 353 -10.23 21.19 -18.58
CA ASP A 353 -9.21 20.75 -17.65
C ASP A 353 -7.85 21.43 -17.95
N ALA A 354 -7.53 21.62 -19.23
CA ALA A 354 -6.36 22.40 -19.66
C ALA A 354 -6.49 23.88 -19.27
N LEU A 355 -7.65 24.51 -19.49
CA LEU A 355 -7.91 25.90 -19.07
C LEU A 355 -7.80 26.07 -17.56
N HIS A 356 -8.31 25.12 -16.77
CA HIS A 356 -8.21 25.14 -15.30
C HIS A 356 -6.76 25.06 -14.84
N SER A 357 -5.98 24.14 -15.41
CA SER A 357 -4.58 23.93 -15.03
C SER A 357 -3.69 25.12 -15.40
N VAL A 358 -3.90 25.70 -16.59
CA VAL A 358 -3.24 26.94 -17.01
C VAL A 358 -3.62 28.13 -16.12
N PHE A 359 -4.89 28.28 -15.76
CA PHE A 359 -5.32 29.32 -14.84
C PHE A 359 -4.65 29.20 -13.46
N LEU A 360 -4.63 27.99 -12.89
CA LEU A 360 -4.02 27.75 -11.58
C LEU A 360 -2.50 28.03 -11.59
N GLN A 361 -1.80 27.66 -12.67
CA GLN A 361 -0.36 27.93 -12.84
C GLN A 361 -0.02 29.42 -12.68
N HIS A 362 -0.91 30.32 -13.13
CA HIS A 362 -0.70 31.76 -13.04
C HIS A 362 -1.35 32.42 -11.82
N ALA A 363 -2.45 31.85 -11.31
CA ALA A 363 -3.21 32.41 -10.20
C ALA A 363 -2.59 32.10 -8.82
N ILE A 364 -2.00 30.90 -8.63
CA ILE A 364 -1.38 30.51 -7.35
C ILE A 364 -0.23 31.47 -6.96
N PRO A 365 0.73 31.80 -7.85
CA PRO A 365 1.80 32.75 -7.52
C PRO A 365 1.30 34.15 -7.16
N LYS A 366 0.10 34.53 -7.59
CA LYS A 366 -0.55 35.81 -7.25
C LYS A 366 -1.21 35.79 -5.87
N GLY A 367 -1.36 34.62 -5.24
CA GLY A 367 -1.88 34.47 -3.89
C GLY A 367 -3.18 33.66 -3.78
N LEU A 368 -3.64 33.03 -4.86
CA LEU A 368 -4.78 32.10 -4.83
C LEU A 368 -4.42 30.85 -4.02
N ASN A 369 -5.26 30.48 -3.04
CA ASN A 369 -4.99 29.33 -2.16
C ASN A 369 -6.17 28.36 -2.00
N LEU A 370 -7.31 28.64 -2.62
CA LEU A 370 -8.48 27.74 -2.72
C LEU A 370 -8.98 27.69 -4.17
N ALA A 371 -9.38 26.51 -4.66
CA ALA A 371 -10.01 26.36 -5.98
C ALA A 371 -11.25 25.47 -5.93
N LEU A 372 -12.38 25.98 -6.43
CA LEU A 372 -13.59 25.19 -6.67
C LEU A 372 -13.47 24.46 -8.00
N ALA A 373 -13.13 23.17 -7.94
CA ALA A 373 -12.80 22.35 -9.11
C ALA A 373 -13.30 20.91 -8.95
N TRP A 374 -13.09 20.09 -9.99
CA TRP A 374 -13.31 18.66 -9.92
C TRP A 374 -12.00 17.96 -9.50
N PRO A 375 -11.96 17.31 -8.33
CA PRO A 375 -10.75 16.65 -7.85
C PRO A 375 -10.36 15.49 -8.78
N GLY A 376 -9.06 15.28 -8.98
CA GLY A 376 -8.51 14.22 -9.83
C GLY A 376 -8.65 14.43 -11.35
N ALA A 377 -9.13 15.60 -11.80
CA ALA A 377 -9.33 15.92 -13.22
C ALA A 377 -8.40 17.04 -13.75
N LEU A 378 -7.45 17.51 -12.95
CA LEU A 378 -6.53 18.59 -13.36
C LEU A 378 -5.24 17.99 -13.95
N PRO A 379 -4.98 18.10 -15.27
CA PRO A 379 -3.71 17.69 -15.86
C PRO A 379 -2.55 18.51 -15.32
N ILE A 380 -1.36 17.90 -15.25
CA ILE A 380 -0.16 18.64 -14.88
C ILE A 380 0.15 19.62 -16.04
N TYR A 381 0.39 20.89 -15.72
CA TYR A 381 0.59 21.97 -16.71
C TYR A 381 1.64 21.63 -17.79
N VAL A 382 2.70 20.90 -17.42
CA VAL A 382 3.76 20.51 -18.38
C VAL A 382 3.36 19.37 -19.32
N ASP A 383 2.35 18.57 -18.95
CA ASP A 383 1.85 17.43 -19.73
C ASP A 383 0.80 17.85 -20.77
N ILE A 384 0.27 19.07 -20.67
CA ILE A 384 -0.62 19.65 -21.68
C ILE A 384 0.21 19.88 -22.95
N ASP A 385 -0.28 19.36 -24.08
CA ASP A 385 0.41 19.54 -25.36
C ASP A 385 0.67 21.02 -25.66
N ALA A 386 1.83 21.31 -26.26
CA ALA A 386 2.34 22.67 -26.35
C ALA A 386 1.40 23.63 -27.10
N GLU A 387 0.66 23.13 -28.10
CA GLU A 387 -0.31 23.93 -28.85
C GLU A 387 -1.53 24.26 -27.98
N THR A 388 -2.18 23.26 -27.38
CA THR A 388 -3.31 23.47 -26.47
C THR A 388 -2.92 24.36 -25.30
N ARG A 389 -1.75 24.14 -24.70
CA ARG A 389 -1.25 24.95 -23.58
C ARG A 389 -1.07 26.42 -23.96
N ASN A 390 -0.39 26.69 -25.07
CA ASN A 390 -0.15 28.06 -25.55
C ASN A 390 -1.46 28.79 -25.87
N LEU A 391 -2.44 28.10 -26.48
CA LEU A 391 -3.74 28.68 -26.80
C LEU A 391 -4.56 28.96 -25.53
N CYS A 392 -4.58 28.03 -24.57
CA CYS A 392 -5.17 28.23 -23.25
C CYS A 392 -4.51 29.40 -22.50
N GLU A 393 -3.18 29.52 -22.54
CA GLU A 393 -2.44 30.62 -21.90
C GLU A 393 -2.78 31.98 -22.50
N GLN A 394 -2.82 32.08 -23.83
CA GLN A 394 -3.19 33.33 -24.49
C GLN A 394 -4.62 33.75 -24.11
N LEU A 395 -5.54 32.78 -23.97
CA LEU A 395 -6.92 33.03 -23.53
C LEU A 395 -7.00 33.43 -22.06
N VAL A 396 -6.36 32.69 -21.15
CA VAL A 396 -6.39 32.93 -19.70
C VAL A 396 -5.69 34.24 -19.33
N LEU A 397 -4.57 34.54 -19.96
CA LEU A 397 -3.80 35.77 -19.71
C LEU A 397 -4.33 36.96 -20.49
N ASN A 398 -5.28 36.76 -21.41
CA ASN A 398 -5.76 37.76 -22.35
C ASN A 398 -4.60 38.47 -23.08
N LYS A 399 -3.63 37.68 -23.58
CA LYS A 399 -2.38 38.18 -24.16
C LYS A 399 -2.11 37.56 -25.52
N SER A 400 -2.03 38.40 -26.54
CA SER A 400 -1.51 38.05 -27.87
C SER A 400 -0.96 39.28 -28.58
N ALA A 401 -0.01 39.08 -29.49
CA ALA A 401 0.58 40.17 -30.26
C ALA A 401 -0.41 40.84 -31.24
N ASP A 402 -1.45 40.11 -31.66
CA ASP A 402 -2.40 40.51 -32.70
C ASP A 402 -3.83 40.76 -32.19
N GLY A 403 -4.11 40.50 -30.91
CA GLY A 403 -5.44 40.62 -30.31
C GLY A 403 -6.43 39.53 -30.73
N LYS A 404 -6.05 38.59 -31.61
CA LYS A 404 -6.97 37.58 -32.20
C LYS A 404 -7.00 36.24 -31.48
N HIS A 405 -6.44 36.17 -30.28
CA HIS A 405 -6.33 34.94 -29.50
C HIS A 405 -7.67 34.26 -29.17
N ILE A 406 -8.75 35.02 -28.94
CA ILE A 406 -10.08 34.46 -28.71
C ILE A 406 -10.57 33.74 -29.96
N ASP A 407 -10.52 34.40 -31.11
CA ASP A 407 -10.96 33.81 -32.39
C ASP A 407 -10.10 32.59 -32.77
N ARG A 408 -8.79 32.66 -32.55
CA ARG A 408 -7.86 31.53 -32.75
C ARG A 408 -8.18 30.36 -31.82
N PHE A 409 -8.50 30.63 -30.55
CA PHE A 409 -8.90 29.60 -29.59
C PHE A 409 -10.24 28.96 -29.98
N LEU A 410 -11.25 29.76 -30.36
CA LEU A 410 -12.54 29.25 -30.81
C LEU A 410 -12.43 28.42 -32.09
N ALA A 411 -11.58 28.84 -33.04
CA ALA A 411 -11.29 28.07 -34.25
C ALA A 411 -10.61 26.72 -33.92
N PHE A 412 -9.64 26.72 -32.99
CA PHE A 412 -9.00 25.51 -32.49
C PHE A 412 -9.99 24.56 -31.81
N VAL A 413 -10.85 25.09 -30.94
CA VAL A 413 -11.90 24.32 -30.26
C VAL A 413 -12.88 23.73 -31.28
N LYS A 414 -13.30 24.52 -32.26
CA LYS A 414 -14.19 24.05 -33.33
C LYS A 414 -13.55 22.94 -34.17
N PHE A 415 -12.28 23.09 -34.55
CA PHE A 415 -11.52 22.05 -35.24
C PHE A 415 -11.45 20.74 -34.44
N ARG A 416 -11.15 20.82 -33.13
CA ARG A 416 -11.13 19.65 -32.24
C ARG A 416 -12.52 19.03 -32.02
N ALA A 417 -13.58 19.85 -31.97
CA ALA A 417 -14.96 19.38 -31.84
C ALA A 417 -15.50 18.72 -33.14
N ASP A 418 -15.08 19.21 -34.32
CA ASP A 418 -15.48 18.66 -35.62
C ASP A 418 -14.70 17.35 -35.96
N SER A 419 -13.48 17.22 -35.44
CA SER A 419 -12.64 16.02 -35.53
C SER A 419 -13.15 14.85 -34.66
N LEU A 420 -14.20 15.07 -33.86
CA LEU A 420 -14.81 14.10 -32.94
C LEU A 420 -16.02 13.34 -33.55
N THR A 421 -16.23 13.40 -34.88
CA THR A 421 -17.29 12.63 -35.56
C THR A 421 -16.88 11.18 -35.82
N CYS A 422 -16.92 10.35 -34.77
CA CYS A 422 -17.26 8.93 -34.92
C CYS A 422 -18.76 8.77 -34.60
N LEU A 423 -19.52 8.43 -35.64
CA LEU A 423 -20.95 8.10 -35.73
C LEU A 423 -21.73 7.83 -34.40
N PRO A 424 -22.96 8.36 -34.27
CA PRO A 424 -23.92 7.81 -33.31
C PRO A 424 -24.31 6.38 -33.72
N ILE A 425 -24.37 5.48 -32.74
CA ILE A 425 -24.95 4.14 -32.89
C ILE A 425 -26.43 4.31 -33.25
N GLN A 426 -26.77 4.11 -34.53
CA GLN A 426 -28.13 3.82 -34.96
C GLN A 426 -28.31 2.31 -35.08
N VAL A 427 -29.33 1.79 -34.40
CA VAL A 427 -29.84 0.41 -34.56
C VAL A 427 -30.33 0.23 -36.00
N PRO A 428 -29.91 -0.80 -36.75
CA PRO A 428 -30.36 -0.96 -38.12
C PRO A 428 -31.80 -1.48 -38.16
N SER A 429 -32.69 -0.76 -38.84
CA SER A 429 -33.92 -1.35 -39.37
C SER A 429 -33.56 -2.28 -40.53
N ARG A 430 -34.25 -3.44 -40.56
CA ARG A 430 -34.27 -4.39 -41.67
C ARG A 430 -34.52 -3.67 -43.00
N GLU A 431 -33.89 -4.20 -44.04
CA GLU A 431 -34.14 -3.99 -45.49
C GLU A 431 -33.08 -3.16 -46.22
N THR A 432 -32.15 -3.88 -46.87
CA THR A 432 -31.83 -3.83 -48.32
C THR A 432 -30.41 -4.32 -48.53
N TRP A 433 -30.30 -5.52 -49.08
CA TRP A 433 -29.08 -6.06 -49.66
C TRP A 433 -29.23 -5.95 -51.18
N MET A 434 -28.20 -5.51 -51.91
CA MET A 434 -27.89 -6.00 -53.26
C MET A 434 -26.38 -5.88 -53.56
N GLU A 435 -25.79 -7.09 -53.65
CA GLU A 435 -24.82 -7.63 -54.63
C GLU A 435 -23.67 -6.80 -55.20
N GLY A 436 -22.45 -7.33 -55.01
CA GLY A 436 -21.28 -7.00 -55.84
C GLY A 436 -19.92 -7.32 -55.21
N GLN A 437 -19.56 -8.60 -55.12
CA GLN A 437 -18.23 -9.17 -54.76
C GLN A 437 -17.71 -8.98 -53.32
N ARG A 438 -17.84 -10.05 -52.53
CA ARG A 438 -17.26 -10.24 -51.19
C ARG A 438 -15.92 -10.98 -51.27
N TRP A 439 -14.88 -10.40 -50.67
CA TRP A 439 -13.90 -11.19 -49.92
C TRP A 439 -14.48 -11.40 -48.53
N THR A 440 -14.79 -12.64 -48.15
CA THR A 440 -15.38 -12.91 -46.83
C THR A 440 -14.29 -12.88 -45.75
N SER A 441 -14.56 -12.15 -44.67
CA SER A 441 -13.73 -12.08 -43.45
C SER A 441 -13.47 -13.44 -42.79
N SER A 442 -14.12 -14.51 -43.23
CA SER A 442 -13.82 -15.88 -42.81
C SER A 442 -12.58 -16.47 -43.51
N ALA A 443 -12.25 -16.08 -44.74
CA ALA A 443 -11.09 -16.62 -45.46
C ALA A 443 -9.77 -16.06 -44.89
N VAL A 444 -9.68 -14.74 -44.72
CA VAL A 444 -8.51 -14.07 -44.12
C VAL A 444 -8.31 -14.48 -42.66
N ARG A 445 -9.40 -14.66 -41.89
CA ARG A 445 -9.31 -15.16 -40.50
C ARG A 445 -8.98 -16.64 -40.41
N LYS A 446 -9.34 -17.45 -41.41
CA LYS A 446 -9.01 -18.87 -41.45
C LYS A 446 -7.55 -19.06 -41.82
N GLU A 447 -7.03 -18.30 -42.79
CA GLU A 447 -5.64 -18.33 -43.23
C GLU A 447 -4.69 -17.76 -42.17
N ALA A 448 -5.05 -16.66 -41.51
CA ALA A 448 -4.30 -16.15 -40.35
C ALA A 448 -4.32 -17.13 -39.16
N ARG A 449 -5.43 -17.85 -38.93
CA ARG A 449 -5.51 -18.90 -37.90
C ARG A 449 -4.76 -20.17 -38.29
N GLU A 450 -4.70 -20.54 -39.56
CA GLU A 450 -3.94 -21.70 -40.06
C GLU A 450 -2.44 -21.41 -40.09
N ILE A 451 -2.00 -20.18 -40.40
CA ILE A 451 -0.61 -19.73 -40.27
C ILE A 451 -0.18 -19.67 -38.80
N GLN A 452 -1.02 -19.13 -37.91
CA GLN A 452 -0.73 -19.11 -36.47
C GLN A 452 -0.76 -20.52 -35.86
N ARG A 453 -1.63 -21.42 -36.34
CA ARG A 453 -1.73 -22.81 -35.87
C ARG A 453 -0.60 -23.69 -36.42
N SER A 454 -0.13 -23.46 -37.65
CA SER A 454 1.04 -24.16 -38.22
C SER A 454 2.35 -23.71 -37.56
N LEU A 455 2.54 -22.42 -37.29
CA LEU A 455 3.69 -21.90 -36.54
C LEU A 455 3.76 -22.37 -35.08
N LEU A 456 2.59 -22.70 -34.48
CA LEU A 456 2.50 -23.27 -33.13
C LEU A 456 2.63 -24.80 -33.11
N LEU A 457 2.36 -25.48 -34.23
CA LEU A 457 2.48 -26.94 -34.37
C LEU A 457 3.90 -27.37 -34.79
N GLU A 458 4.67 -26.52 -35.46
CA GLU A 458 6.07 -26.80 -35.87
C GLU A 458 7.11 -26.57 -34.77
N ARG A 459 6.72 -26.10 -33.58
CA ARG A 459 7.64 -25.83 -32.45
C ARG A 459 7.32 -26.76 -31.28
N GLU A 460 8.18 -27.75 -31.06
CA GLU A 460 8.09 -28.80 -30.03
C GLU A 460 8.23 -28.30 -28.57
N ALA A 461 7.64 -27.16 -28.20
CA ALA A 461 7.58 -26.68 -26.82
C ALA A 461 6.22 -26.04 -26.53
N THR A 462 5.18 -26.87 -26.38
CA THR A 462 3.78 -26.44 -26.25
C THR A 462 3.15 -26.71 -24.90
N THR A 463 3.92 -27.18 -23.89
CA THR A 463 3.37 -27.53 -22.56
C THR A 463 3.98 -26.69 -21.40
N PRO A 464 3.18 -26.29 -20.39
CA PRO A 464 3.67 -25.63 -19.17
C PRO A 464 4.83 -26.36 -18.48
N GLU A 465 4.83 -27.69 -18.51
CA GLU A 465 5.88 -28.55 -17.94
C GLU A 465 7.22 -28.38 -18.67
N GLN A 466 7.22 -28.21 -19.99
CA GLN A 466 8.43 -27.97 -20.78
C GLN A 466 9.00 -26.56 -20.53
N GLN A 467 8.15 -25.54 -20.38
CA GLN A 467 8.59 -24.19 -19.98
C GLN A 467 9.21 -24.19 -18.58
N LYS A 468 8.58 -24.90 -17.62
CA LYS A 468 9.11 -25.07 -16.27
C LYS A 468 10.44 -25.81 -16.28
N THR A 469 10.58 -26.83 -17.11
CA THR A 469 11.83 -27.58 -17.27
C THR A 469 12.94 -26.70 -17.87
N PHE A 470 12.62 -25.87 -18.88
CA PHE A 470 13.57 -24.92 -19.44
C PHE A 470 14.02 -23.87 -18.41
N LEU A 471 13.09 -23.22 -17.70
CA LEU A 471 13.43 -22.20 -16.70
C LEU A 471 14.23 -22.80 -15.54
N ARG A 472 13.95 -24.05 -15.15
CA ARG A 472 14.74 -24.85 -14.20
C ARG A 472 16.07 -25.36 -14.75
N SER A 473 16.26 -25.34 -16.07
CA SER A 473 17.52 -25.73 -16.73
C SER A 473 18.53 -24.58 -16.80
N LEU A 474 18.09 -23.33 -16.58
CA LEU A 474 18.95 -22.13 -16.47
C LEU A 474 19.81 -22.11 -15.18
N ARG A 475 20.14 -23.29 -14.64
CA ARG A 475 20.84 -23.48 -13.37
C ARG A 475 22.17 -22.75 -13.38
N CYS A 476 22.47 -22.08 -12.28
CA CYS A 476 23.81 -21.57 -12.02
C CYS A 476 24.76 -22.75 -11.72
N SER A 477 25.78 -22.97 -12.55
CA SER A 477 26.81 -23.99 -12.34
C SER A 477 28.06 -23.46 -11.64
N VAL A 478 28.03 -22.22 -11.15
CA VAL A 478 29.24 -21.57 -10.62
C VAL A 478 29.52 -22.03 -9.19
N ALA A 479 30.31 -23.10 -9.07
CA ALA A 479 31.18 -23.27 -7.90
C ALA A 479 32.21 -22.13 -7.95
N CYS A 480 32.15 -21.24 -6.97
CA CYS A 480 32.99 -20.06 -6.86
C CYS A 480 34.49 -20.43 -6.90
N ARG A 481 35.12 -20.38 -8.08
CA ARG A 481 36.57 -20.34 -8.24
C ARG A 481 36.93 -18.93 -8.65
N ALA A 482 37.40 -18.16 -7.67
CA ALA A 482 37.84 -16.79 -7.87
C ALA A 482 39.06 -16.74 -8.81
N SER A 483 39.02 -15.80 -9.75
CA SER A 483 40.24 -15.15 -10.27
C SER A 483 40.05 -13.64 -10.08
N PRO A 484 40.92 -12.97 -9.31
CA PRO A 484 40.79 -11.54 -9.04
C PRO A 484 41.33 -10.74 -10.22
N THR A 485 40.45 -10.25 -11.10
CA THR A 485 40.81 -9.15 -12.01
C THR A 485 40.81 -7.86 -11.19
N ARG A 486 42.01 -7.29 -10.99
CA ARG A 486 42.23 -5.99 -10.35
C ARG A 486 41.50 -4.89 -11.15
N PRO A 487 40.72 -4.01 -10.51
CA PRO A 487 40.35 -2.72 -11.10
C PRO A 487 41.60 -1.83 -11.20
N GLU A 488 41.73 -1.08 -12.29
CA GLU A 488 42.83 -0.15 -12.55
C GLU A 488 42.89 0.98 -11.51
N ASP A 489 44.12 1.40 -11.23
CA ASP A 489 44.49 2.34 -10.16
C ASP A 489 43.79 3.70 -10.30
N GLY A 490 42.99 4.09 -9.30
CA GLY A 490 42.52 5.49 -9.20
C GLY A 490 41.30 5.76 -8.32
N ALA A 491 40.42 4.79 -8.06
CA ALA A 491 39.30 4.97 -7.13
C ALA A 491 39.66 4.34 -5.78
N ALA A 492 40.04 5.19 -4.82
CA ALA A 492 40.13 4.78 -3.42
C ALA A 492 38.76 4.26 -2.98
N LEU A 493 38.58 2.93 -3.00
CA LEU A 493 37.53 2.23 -2.29
C LEU A 493 37.63 2.69 -0.83
N PRO A 494 36.61 3.36 -0.29
CA PRO A 494 36.62 3.69 1.11
C PRO A 494 36.60 2.38 1.90
N ASP A 495 37.60 2.21 2.77
CA ASP A 495 37.88 1.03 3.59
C ASP A 495 36.82 0.85 4.72
N HIS A 496 35.54 0.89 4.37
CA HIS A 496 34.39 0.81 5.28
C HIS A 496 33.75 -0.59 5.31
N CYS A 497 34.17 -1.49 4.41
CA CYS A 497 33.65 -2.85 4.29
C CYS A 497 34.50 -3.90 5.01
N ARG A 498 35.50 -3.49 5.81
CA ARG A 498 35.87 -4.25 7.01
C ARG A 498 34.79 -3.98 8.05
N LEU A 499 33.64 -4.63 7.87
CA LEU A 499 32.79 -4.98 9.00
C LEU A 499 33.74 -5.57 10.04
N GLU A 500 33.93 -4.88 11.16
CA GLU A 500 34.58 -5.44 12.35
C GLU A 500 33.83 -6.72 12.70
N GLY A 501 34.33 -7.82 12.13
CA GLY A 501 33.90 -9.18 12.33
C GLY A 501 34.35 -9.68 13.69
N ALA A 502 34.08 -8.90 14.74
CA ALA A 502 34.29 -9.29 16.13
C ALA A 502 33.00 -9.83 16.78
N VAL A 503 31.82 -9.63 16.17
CA VAL A 503 30.56 -10.21 16.70
C VAL A 503 30.09 -11.44 15.90
N ILE A 504 30.56 -11.65 14.66
CA ILE A 504 30.02 -12.68 13.75
C ILE A 504 30.91 -13.94 13.62
N ARG A 505 32.04 -14.05 14.34
CA ARG A 505 32.86 -15.28 14.38
C ARG A 505 32.99 -15.94 15.76
N GLY A 506 32.21 -15.51 16.75
CA GLY A 506 32.29 -16.02 18.13
C GLY A 506 31.15 -16.92 18.62
N GLN A 507 30.06 -17.14 17.85
CA GLN A 507 28.85 -17.79 18.38
C GLN A 507 28.43 -19.07 17.65
N LEU A 508 29.40 -19.87 17.18
CA LEU A 508 29.13 -21.20 16.60
C LEU A 508 29.27 -22.35 17.62
N GLY A 509 29.04 -22.08 18.90
CA GLY A 509 29.25 -23.07 19.96
C GLY A 509 28.47 -22.80 21.25
N THR A 510 27.12 -22.85 21.20
CA THR A 510 26.20 -23.37 22.25
C THR A 510 24.75 -23.01 21.90
N THR A 511 23.94 -24.02 21.63
CA THR A 511 22.69 -23.94 20.85
C THR A 511 21.52 -23.17 21.47
N ILE A 512 21.63 -22.70 22.73
CA ILE A 512 20.61 -21.81 23.35
C ILE A 512 21.19 -20.42 23.67
N ALA A 513 22.49 -20.31 23.98
CA ALA A 513 23.14 -19.03 24.28
C ALA A 513 23.40 -18.19 23.01
N ALA A 514 23.76 -18.83 21.90
CA ALA A 514 23.93 -18.17 20.60
C ALA A 514 22.60 -17.68 19.98
N GLN A 515 21.45 -18.09 20.55
CA GLN A 515 20.14 -17.76 20.02
C GLN A 515 19.35 -16.76 20.88
N GLY A 516 19.87 -16.32 22.03
CA GLY A 516 19.21 -15.36 22.92
C GLY A 516 17.86 -15.83 23.46
N ARG A 517 17.72 -17.13 23.76
CA ARG A 517 16.42 -17.85 23.76
C ARG A 517 15.81 -18.20 25.13
N VAL A 518 16.28 -17.65 26.26
CA VAL A 518 15.65 -17.92 27.56
C VAL A 518 15.81 -16.73 28.51
N SER A 519 14.71 -16.39 29.20
CA SER A 519 14.58 -15.29 30.17
C SER A 519 15.53 -15.34 31.37
N THR A 520 16.19 -16.48 31.62
CA THR A 520 17.29 -16.60 32.59
C THR A 520 18.41 -17.52 32.07
N PRO A 521 19.70 -17.13 32.19
CA PRO A 521 20.85 -17.96 31.81
C PRO A 521 20.87 -19.35 32.49
N GLU A 522 20.27 -19.46 33.67
CA GLU A 522 20.19 -20.67 34.49
C GLU A 522 19.26 -21.72 33.87
N LEU A 523 18.10 -21.31 33.36
CA LEU A 523 17.12 -22.19 32.74
C LEU A 523 17.64 -22.69 31.37
N ALA A 524 18.32 -21.83 30.60
CA ALA A 524 19.04 -22.22 29.38
C ALA A 524 20.17 -23.23 29.66
N LYS A 525 20.93 -23.03 30.74
CA LYS A 525 22.04 -23.90 31.12
C LYS A 525 21.54 -25.28 31.56
N TYR A 526 20.47 -25.32 32.34
CA TYR A 526 19.82 -26.55 32.77
C TYR A 526 19.31 -27.38 31.58
N PHE A 527 18.46 -26.79 30.72
CA PHE A 527 17.88 -27.54 29.59
C PHE A 527 18.93 -27.96 28.56
N ASN A 528 19.96 -27.15 28.28
CA ASN A 528 21.06 -27.57 27.41
C ASN A 528 21.81 -28.80 27.94
N ALA A 529 21.98 -28.89 29.26
CA ALA A 529 22.68 -30.02 29.88
C ALA A 529 21.79 -31.27 29.90
N GLU A 530 20.53 -31.11 30.33
CA GLU A 530 19.59 -32.22 30.50
C GLU A 530 19.10 -32.80 29.17
N LEU A 531 18.70 -31.96 28.23
CA LEU A 531 18.12 -32.43 26.97
C LEU A 531 19.16 -33.03 26.00
N ARG A 532 20.46 -32.89 26.30
CA ARG A 532 21.53 -33.65 25.65
C ARG A 532 21.68 -35.07 26.22
N ARG A 533 21.17 -35.31 27.42
CA ARG A 533 21.34 -36.55 28.19
C ARG A 533 20.10 -37.42 28.20
N ARG A 534 18.89 -36.83 28.23
CA ARG A 534 17.62 -37.57 28.29
C ARG A 534 16.46 -36.82 27.64
N VAL A 535 15.39 -37.56 27.34
CA VAL A 535 14.13 -37.02 26.83
C VAL A 535 13.36 -36.34 27.97
N CYS A 536 12.82 -35.14 27.71
CA CYS A 536 12.04 -34.38 28.68
C CYS A 536 10.55 -34.77 28.64
N ILE A 537 9.91 -34.87 29.81
CA ILE A 537 8.50 -35.26 29.92
C ILE A 537 7.61 -34.03 30.12
N TYR A 538 6.67 -33.82 29.21
CA TYR A 538 5.73 -32.70 29.22
C TYR A 538 4.29 -33.22 29.32
N ALA A 539 3.46 -32.69 30.21
CA ALA A 539 2.08 -33.16 30.35
C ALA A 539 1.12 -32.00 30.54
N VAL A 540 0.03 -31.98 29.77
CA VAL A 540 -1.09 -31.06 29.98
C VAL A 540 -2.27 -31.84 30.55
N PRO A 541 -2.79 -31.45 31.72
CA PRO A 541 -3.91 -32.14 32.35
C PRO A 541 -5.20 -32.13 31.53
N THR A 542 -6.12 -33.06 31.83
CA THR A 542 -7.46 -33.17 31.23
C THR A 542 -8.38 -31.98 31.55
N GLN A 543 -9.17 -31.56 30.56
CA GLN A 543 -10.28 -30.62 30.76
C GLN A 543 -11.45 -31.29 31.50
N GLY A 544 -12.11 -30.57 32.41
CA GLY A 544 -13.40 -30.97 32.99
C GLY A 544 -13.54 -30.82 34.50
N GLU A 545 -12.43 -30.76 35.25
CA GLU A 545 -12.46 -30.51 36.69
C GLU A 545 -11.57 -29.31 37.05
N GLN A 546 -12.02 -28.46 37.98
CA GLN A 546 -11.16 -27.43 38.57
C GLN A 546 -10.01 -28.13 39.31
N LEU A 547 -8.87 -28.23 38.63
CA LEU A 547 -7.66 -28.82 39.19
C LEU A 547 -7.19 -28.00 40.38
N ARG A 548 -7.29 -28.60 41.57
CA ARG A 548 -6.64 -28.11 42.78
C ARG A 548 -5.15 -28.38 42.70
N GLU A 549 -4.37 -27.73 43.55
CA GLU A 549 -2.91 -27.92 43.65
C GLU A 549 -2.51 -29.41 43.76
N ALA A 550 -3.30 -30.22 44.48
CA ALA A 550 -3.06 -31.65 44.64
C ALA A 550 -3.02 -32.42 43.30
N GLY A 551 -3.85 -32.06 42.32
CA GLY A 551 -3.85 -32.71 41.01
C GLY A 551 -2.55 -32.48 40.24
N TYR A 552 -1.97 -31.26 40.32
CA TYR A 552 -0.65 -30.99 39.72
C TYR A 552 0.48 -31.77 40.39
N ARG A 553 0.38 -32.05 41.71
CA ARG A 553 1.38 -32.87 42.43
C ARG A 553 1.46 -34.30 41.89
N GLU A 554 0.35 -34.88 41.45
CA GLU A 554 0.31 -36.23 40.89
C GLU A 554 1.10 -36.32 39.59
N TYR A 555 0.99 -35.34 38.69
CA TYR A 555 1.78 -35.29 37.46
C TYR A 555 3.28 -35.21 37.73
N PHE A 556 3.71 -34.36 38.67
CA PHE A 556 5.13 -34.28 39.03
C PHE A 556 5.64 -35.57 39.70
N SER A 557 4.82 -36.19 40.55
CA SER A 557 5.15 -37.47 41.21
C SER A 557 5.25 -38.63 40.20
N ALA A 558 4.48 -38.57 39.11
CA ALA A 558 4.57 -39.49 37.98
C ALA A 558 5.83 -39.30 37.12
N GLY A 559 6.63 -38.26 37.37
CA GLY A 559 7.91 -38.01 36.70
C GLY A 559 7.93 -36.88 35.67
N CYS A 560 6.84 -36.10 35.56
CA CYS A 560 6.73 -34.96 34.65
C CYS A 560 7.81 -33.89 34.92
N ASP A 561 8.46 -33.39 33.87
CA ASP A 561 9.43 -32.28 33.95
C ASP A 561 8.74 -30.91 33.82
N ILE A 562 7.79 -30.81 32.87
CA ILE A 562 7.03 -29.60 32.56
C ILE A 562 5.54 -29.92 32.63
N CYS A 563 4.83 -29.33 33.58
CA CYS A 563 3.37 -29.47 33.64
C CYS A 563 2.70 -28.26 33.01
N GLY A 564 1.80 -28.51 32.05
CA GLY A 564 0.93 -27.49 31.48
C GLY A 564 -0.15 -27.05 32.45
N THR A 565 -0.55 -25.78 32.39
CA THR A 565 -1.73 -25.27 33.08
C THR A 565 -3.02 -25.85 32.46
N ASN A 566 -4.04 -26.08 33.29
CA ASN A 566 -5.38 -26.48 32.80
C ASN A 566 -6.15 -25.28 32.23
N THR A 567 -5.63 -24.69 31.15
CA THR A 567 -6.15 -23.45 30.56
C THR A 567 -6.42 -23.57 29.06
N LEU A 568 -6.38 -24.78 28.50
CA LEU A 568 -6.54 -25.06 27.07
C LEU A 568 -7.80 -24.39 26.47
N GLY A 569 -8.91 -24.34 27.20
CA GLY A 569 -10.17 -23.74 26.73
C GLY A 569 -10.54 -22.41 27.41
N SER A 570 -9.69 -21.85 28.27
CA SER A 570 -10.02 -20.61 28.97
C SER A 570 -9.55 -19.40 28.17
N SER A 571 -10.40 -18.37 28.06
CA SER A 571 -10.02 -17.03 27.58
C SER A 571 -9.92 -16.00 28.70
N SER A 572 -10.25 -16.38 29.93
CA SER A 572 -10.36 -15.48 31.08
C SER A 572 -9.01 -15.22 31.74
N TYR A 573 -8.69 -13.95 31.94
CA TYR A 573 -7.50 -13.55 32.69
C TYR A 573 -7.43 -14.22 34.08
N GLY A 574 -8.54 -14.20 34.83
CA GLY A 574 -8.57 -14.66 36.22
C GLY A 574 -8.32 -16.15 36.35
N GLU A 575 -9.00 -16.95 35.53
CA GLU A 575 -8.84 -18.40 35.49
C GLU A 575 -7.41 -18.80 35.08
N CYS A 576 -6.86 -18.13 34.06
CA CYS A 576 -5.49 -18.38 33.60
C CYS A 576 -4.46 -18.08 34.69
N ARG A 577 -4.60 -16.94 35.38
CA ARG A 577 -3.71 -16.54 36.48
C ARG A 577 -3.76 -17.51 37.65
N ASP A 578 -4.96 -17.92 38.04
CA ASP A 578 -5.15 -18.75 39.23
C ASP A 578 -4.68 -20.19 38.95
N ALA A 579 -4.95 -20.74 37.75
CA ALA A 579 -4.41 -22.02 37.32
C ALA A 579 -2.87 -22.03 37.28
N ALA A 580 -2.26 -20.97 36.74
CA ALA A 580 -0.80 -20.81 36.72
C ALA A 580 -0.20 -20.78 38.13
N LYS A 581 -0.80 -20.06 39.09
CA LYS A 581 -0.33 -20.03 40.48
C LYS A 581 -0.38 -21.40 41.16
N LEU A 582 -1.48 -22.14 40.95
CA LEU A 582 -1.62 -23.49 41.50
C LEU A 582 -0.54 -24.44 40.96
N ALA A 583 -0.32 -24.43 39.64
CA ALA A 583 0.72 -25.22 39.01
C ALA A 583 2.13 -24.84 39.51
N LYS A 584 2.42 -23.54 39.66
CA LYS A 584 3.71 -23.05 40.17
C LYS A 584 3.96 -23.44 41.62
N SER A 585 2.95 -23.42 42.47
CA SER A 585 3.06 -23.89 43.86
C SER A 585 3.45 -25.36 43.92
N ALA A 586 2.76 -26.21 43.14
CA ALA A 586 3.07 -27.64 43.04
C ALA A 586 4.47 -27.92 42.46
N SER A 587 4.90 -27.17 41.43
CA SER A 587 6.25 -27.28 40.85
C SER A 587 7.33 -26.92 41.87
N ALA A 588 7.13 -25.87 42.67
CA ALA A 588 8.08 -25.47 43.71
C ALA A 588 8.19 -26.53 44.82
N GLU A 589 7.09 -27.16 45.20
CA GLU A 589 7.10 -28.26 46.17
C GLU A 589 7.83 -29.51 45.63
N ALA A 590 7.52 -29.93 44.41
CA ALA A 590 8.17 -31.07 43.77
C ALA A 590 9.68 -30.85 43.60
N THR A 591 10.10 -29.64 43.21
CA THR A 591 11.52 -29.27 43.10
C THR A 591 12.24 -29.38 44.44
N ARG A 592 11.60 -28.97 45.55
CA ARG A 592 12.18 -29.11 46.90
C ARG A 592 12.31 -30.57 47.33
N LYS A 593 11.37 -31.44 46.95
CA LYS A 593 11.38 -32.88 47.31
C LYS A 593 12.46 -33.65 46.54
N ASP A 594 12.65 -33.35 45.25
CA ASP A 594 13.58 -34.08 44.38
C ASP A 594 15.04 -33.58 44.44
N GLY A 595 15.37 -32.72 45.40
CA GLY A 595 16.73 -32.50 45.91
C GLY A 595 17.75 -31.82 44.98
N GLU A 596 17.52 -31.73 43.66
CA GLU A 596 18.36 -31.00 42.69
C GLU A 596 17.73 -30.89 41.27
N ARG A 597 16.61 -31.58 40.98
CA ARG A 597 15.93 -31.56 39.67
C ARG A 597 14.79 -30.51 39.64
N PRO A 598 14.96 -29.36 38.95
CA PRO A 598 13.90 -28.35 38.82
C PRO A 598 12.71 -28.83 37.97
N ARG A 599 11.50 -28.48 38.42
CA ARG A 599 10.21 -28.71 37.75
C ARG A 599 9.63 -27.41 37.25
N PHE A 600 9.05 -27.42 36.06
CA PHE A 600 8.58 -26.19 35.39
C PHE A 600 7.10 -26.24 35.05
N VAL A 601 6.54 -25.07 34.79
CA VAL A 601 5.14 -24.88 34.38
C VAL A 601 5.06 -24.19 33.03
N ALA A 602 4.27 -24.77 32.12
CA ALA A 602 3.93 -24.14 30.85
C ALA A 602 2.51 -23.57 30.91
N GLY A 603 2.36 -22.28 30.60
CA GLY A 603 1.07 -21.65 30.39
C GLY A 603 0.48 -22.09 29.05
N VAL A 604 -0.54 -22.95 29.10
CA VAL A 604 -1.14 -23.55 27.92
C VAL A 604 -2.17 -22.61 27.30
N LEU A 605 -1.96 -22.30 26.04
CA LEU A 605 -2.85 -21.58 25.14
C LEU A 605 -3.41 -22.63 24.19
N GLY A 606 -4.69 -22.93 24.27
CA GLY A 606 -5.27 -23.99 23.45
C GLY A 606 -5.82 -23.54 22.11
N PRO A 607 -6.29 -24.52 21.32
CA PRO A 607 -7.01 -24.24 20.10
C PRO A 607 -8.36 -23.61 20.46
N THR A 608 -8.74 -22.60 19.70
CA THR A 608 -10.10 -22.04 19.77
C THR A 608 -11.05 -22.87 18.91
N ASP A 609 -12.33 -22.94 19.28
CA ASP A 609 -13.37 -23.57 18.46
C ASP A 609 -13.62 -22.83 17.13
N HIS A 610 -13.05 -21.64 16.99
CA HIS A 610 -13.12 -20.82 15.79
C HIS A 610 -11.88 -20.99 14.91
N SER A 611 -12.06 -20.84 13.60
CA SER A 611 -10.97 -20.93 12.62
C SER A 611 -10.93 -19.68 11.74
N LEU A 612 -9.72 -19.15 11.50
CA LEU A 612 -9.47 -18.07 10.56
C LEU A 612 -9.20 -18.58 9.13
N SER A 613 -8.74 -19.81 9.00
CA SER A 613 -8.43 -20.40 7.68
C SER A 613 -9.63 -21.11 7.07
N ARG A 614 -10.46 -21.78 7.88
CA ARG A 614 -11.57 -22.60 7.40
C ARG A 614 -12.86 -21.79 7.25
N PRO A 615 -13.60 -21.98 6.14
CA PRO A 615 -14.88 -21.33 5.95
C PRO A 615 -15.92 -21.81 6.96
N SER A 616 -16.75 -20.89 7.46
CA SER A 616 -17.91 -21.22 8.31
C SER A 616 -19.23 -21.25 7.54
N SER A 617 -19.22 -20.92 6.26
CA SER A 617 -20.37 -20.98 5.36
C SER A 617 -20.04 -21.84 4.14
N ALA A 618 -20.96 -22.73 3.75
CA ALA A 618 -20.85 -23.51 2.52
C ALA A 618 -21.18 -22.67 1.27
N GLU A 619 -22.02 -21.63 1.41
CA GLU A 619 -22.47 -20.77 0.31
C GLU A 619 -21.45 -19.69 -0.04
N ASP A 620 -20.82 -19.07 0.96
CA ASP A 620 -19.71 -18.11 0.75
C ASP A 620 -18.46 -18.57 1.51
N PRO A 621 -17.51 -19.23 0.82
CA PRO A 621 -16.27 -19.71 1.41
C PRO A 621 -15.32 -18.61 1.92
N SER A 622 -15.65 -17.32 1.77
CA SER A 622 -14.87 -16.20 2.32
C SER A 622 -15.25 -15.84 3.77
N ILE A 623 -16.38 -16.35 4.27
CA ILE A 623 -16.86 -16.08 5.62
C ILE A 623 -16.11 -16.95 6.63
N ARG A 624 -15.77 -16.38 7.80
CA ARG A 624 -15.08 -17.05 8.91
C ARG A 624 -15.91 -16.95 10.19
N SER A 625 -15.72 -17.89 11.10
CA SER A 625 -16.43 -17.91 12.37
C SER A 625 -15.93 -16.85 13.36
N THR A 626 -14.75 -16.27 13.13
CA THR A 626 -14.15 -15.22 13.95
C THR A 626 -13.26 -14.31 13.10
N THR A 627 -12.72 -13.26 13.71
CA THR A 627 -11.80 -12.32 13.06
C THR A 627 -10.41 -12.38 13.70
N TRP A 628 -9.38 -11.97 12.95
CA TRP A 628 -8.01 -11.91 13.45
C TRP A 628 -7.91 -11.09 14.74
N GLY A 629 -8.52 -9.90 14.75
CA GLY A 629 -8.52 -9.00 15.91
C GLY A 629 -9.11 -9.65 17.17
N ALA A 630 -10.26 -10.31 17.04
CA ALA A 630 -10.92 -10.98 18.16
C ALA A 630 -10.06 -12.10 18.76
N LEU A 631 -9.38 -12.90 17.92
CA LEU A 631 -8.46 -13.93 18.41
C LEU A 631 -7.20 -13.35 19.04
N VAL A 632 -6.61 -12.31 18.48
CA VAL A 632 -5.46 -11.64 19.09
C VAL A 632 -5.83 -11.08 20.46
N GLU A 633 -7.01 -10.49 20.61
CA GLU A 633 -7.50 -9.97 21.89
C GLU A 633 -7.68 -11.10 22.91
N ALA A 634 -8.37 -12.18 22.53
CA ALA A 634 -8.58 -13.34 23.41
C ALA A 634 -7.25 -13.97 23.87
N TYR A 635 -6.30 -14.19 22.94
CA TYR A 635 -4.97 -14.69 23.30
C TYR A 635 -4.18 -13.69 24.15
N SER A 636 -4.33 -12.38 23.94
CA SER A 636 -3.66 -11.36 24.75
C SER A 636 -4.12 -11.41 26.21
N GLU A 637 -5.41 -11.66 26.44
CA GLU A 637 -5.96 -11.81 27.78
C GLU A 637 -5.43 -13.06 28.49
N GLN A 638 -5.41 -14.20 27.78
CA GLN A 638 -4.84 -15.45 28.30
C GLN A 638 -3.35 -15.30 28.65
N VAL A 639 -2.55 -14.76 27.72
CA VAL A 639 -1.12 -14.53 27.93
C VAL A 639 -0.87 -13.67 29.16
N ARG A 640 -1.64 -12.58 29.33
CA ARG A 640 -1.54 -11.72 30.51
C ARG A 640 -1.81 -12.49 31.80
N GLY A 641 -2.86 -13.31 31.82
CA GLY A 641 -3.21 -14.14 33.00
C GLY A 641 -2.11 -15.13 33.36
N LEU A 642 -1.65 -15.89 32.36
CA LEU A 642 -0.59 -16.90 32.53
C LEU A 642 0.72 -16.28 33.02
N VAL A 643 1.16 -15.18 32.40
CA VAL A 643 2.41 -14.51 32.77
C VAL A 643 2.31 -13.89 34.17
N ASP A 644 1.20 -13.25 34.52
CA ASP A 644 0.97 -12.71 35.87
C ASP A 644 0.87 -13.83 36.94
N GLY A 645 0.48 -15.04 36.52
CA GLY A 645 0.50 -16.24 37.35
C GLY A 645 1.88 -16.85 37.55
N GLY A 646 2.91 -16.37 36.82
CA GLY A 646 4.31 -16.74 37.01
C GLY A 646 4.74 -18.02 36.30
N VAL A 647 4.12 -18.37 35.17
CA VAL A 647 4.54 -19.51 34.33
C VAL A 647 5.97 -19.36 33.81
N ASP A 648 6.65 -20.48 33.57
CA ASP A 648 8.03 -20.51 33.08
C ASP A 648 8.09 -20.50 31.54
N PHE A 649 7.07 -21.09 30.91
CA PHE A 649 6.92 -21.22 29.47
C PHE A 649 5.53 -20.79 29.02
N LEU A 650 5.38 -20.49 27.74
CA LEU A 650 4.08 -20.50 27.07
C LEU A 650 4.04 -21.70 26.11
N ALA A 651 2.88 -22.35 25.99
CA ALA A 651 2.70 -23.47 25.08
C ALA A 651 1.42 -23.29 24.25
N LEU A 652 1.58 -23.24 22.93
CA LEU A 652 0.46 -23.32 21.98
C LEU A 652 0.22 -24.79 21.66
N GLU A 653 -0.81 -25.37 22.26
CA GLU A 653 -1.11 -26.80 22.12
C GLU A 653 -2.21 -27.07 21.10
N ALA A 654 -2.17 -28.28 20.52
CA ALA A 654 -3.20 -28.80 19.62
C ALA A 654 -3.62 -27.82 18.52
N VAL A 655 -2.67 -27.08 17.94
CA VAL A 655 -2.93 -26.09 16.88
C VAL A 655 -3.51 -26.81 15.66
N SER A 656 -4.77 -26.54 15.34
CA SER A 656 -5.47 -27.13 14.19
C SER A 656 -5.52 -26.19 12.97
N ASP A 657 -5.22 -24.90 13.20
CA ASP A 657 -5.22 -23.80 12.23
C ASP A 657 -3.99 -22.92 12.44
N THR A 658 -3.09 -22.88 11.45
CA THR A 658 -1.84 -22.12 11.50
C THR A 658 -2.07 -20.62 11.60
N LEU A 659 -3.15 -20.10 11.02
CA LEU A 659 -3.46 -18.68 11.08
C LEU A 659 -3.86 -18.26 12.50
N ASN A 660 -4.55 -19.14 13.25
CA ASN A 660 -4.80 -18.94 14.68
C ASN A 660 -3.50 -18.94 15.49
N ALA A 661 -2.56 -19.85 15.18
CA ALA A 661 -1.26 -19.84 15.83
C ALA A 661 -0.49 -18.54 15.56
N LYS A 662 -0.51 -18.02 14.33
CA LYS A 662 0.09 -16.72 13.99
C LYS A 662 -0.56 -15.58 14.79
N ALA A 663 -1.89 -15.61 14.98
CA ALA A 663 -2.58 -14.63 15.83
C ALA A 663 -2.13 -14.71 17.30
N ALA A 664 -1.98 -15.92 17.85
CA ALA A 664 -1.46 -16.13 19.19
C ALA A 664 0.01 -15.66 19.33
N ILE A 665 0.86 -15.97 18.35
CA ILE A 665 2.26 -15.51 18.31
C ILE A 665 2.34 -13.98 18.32
N LEU A 666 1.46 -13.31 17.57
CA LEU A 666 1.37 -11.85 17.57
C LEU A 666 0.92 -11.32 18.95
N ALA A 667 -0.07 -11.94 19.57
CA ALA A 667 -0.54 -11.57 20.91
C ALA A 667 0.58 -11.69 21.95
N ILE A 668 1.32 -12.80 21.95
CA ILE A 668 2.49 -13.03 22.80
C ILE A 668 3.53 -11.93 22.57
N SER A 669 3.89 -11.68 21.31
CA SER A 669 4.92 -10.69 20.96
C SER A 669 4.53 -9.27 21.39
N LYS A 670 3.27 -8.88 21.14
CA LYS A 670 2.73 -7.58 21.57
C LYS A 670 2.76 -7.43 23.09
N TYR A 671 2.36 -8.47 23.83
CA TYR A 671 2.37 -8.42 25.29
C TYR A 671 3.78 -8.15 25.85
N PHE A 672 4.79 -8.92 25.42
CA PHE A 672 6.16 -8.75 25.95
C PHE A 672 6.80 -7.43 25.52
N GLU A 673 6.55 -6.96 24.30
CA GLU A 673 7.00 -5.63 23.86
C GLU A 673 6.36 -4.50 24.68
N GLN A 674 5.04 -4.55 24.90
CA GLN A 674 4.31 -3.55 25.68
C GLN A 674 4.69 -3.57 27.16
N ALA A 675 4.90 -4.77 27.71
CA ALA A 675 5.36 -4.96 29.08
C ALA A 675 6.85 -4.62 29.26
N GLN A 676 7.60 -4.42 28.15
CA GLN A 676 9.06 -4.28 28.13
C GLN A 676 9.77 -5.40 28.90
N LYS A 677 9.29 -6.63 28.74
CA LYS A 677 9.83 -7.84 29.37
C LYS A 677 10.45 -8.74 28.31
N GLU A 678 11.47 -9.51 28.70
CA GLU A 678 11.97 -10.57 27.84
C GLU A 678 10.90 -11.64 27.63
N ARG A 679 10.77 -12.12 26.38
CA ARG A 679 9.77 -13.09 25.99
C ARG A 679 10.05 -14.46 26.62
N LEU A 680 9.02 -15.07 27.21
CA LEU A 680 9.12 -16.45 27.70
C LEU A 680 9.30 -17.44 26.54
N PRO A 681 10.04 -18.55 26.75
CA PRO A 681 10.21 -19.55 25.70
C PRO A 681 8.87 -20.18 25.32
N LEU A 682 8.69 -20.43 24.02
CA LEU A 682 7.43 -20.89 23.44
C LEU A 682 7.55 -22.34 22.96
N LEU A 683 6.63 -23.19 23.40
CA LEU A 683 6.38 -24.52 22.84
C LEU A 683 5.21 -24.42 21.87
N ILE A 684 5.29 -25.04 20.70
CA ILE A 684 4.19 -25.04 19.72
C ILE A 684 3.93 -26.47 19.24
N SER A 685 2.75 -27.01 19.49
CA SER A 685 2.32 -28.31 18.98
C SER A 685 1.23 -28.17 17.92
N VAL A 686 1.43 -28.80 16.77
CA VAL A 686 0.43 -28.85 15.68
C VAL A 686 -0.34 -30.17 15.68
N ALA A 687 -1.66 -30.11 15.62
CA ALA A 687 -2.50 -31.29 15.48
C ALA A 687 -2.59 -31.68 14.00
N VAL A 688 -2.19 -32.92 13.67
CA VAL A 688 -2.21 -33.44 12.30
C VAL A 688 -2.93 -34.78 12.19
N GLY A 689 -3.52 -35.03 11.01
CA GLY A 689 -4.03 -36.34 10.65
C GLY A 689 -2.93 -37.33 10.27
N GLU A 690 -3.33 -38.56 9.93
CA GLU A 690 -2.42 -39.61 9.44
C GLU A 690 -1.72 -39.22 8.13
N ASP A 691 -2.32 -38.31 7.35
CA ASP A 691 -1.73 -37.76 6.13
C ASP A 691 -0.66 -36.68 6.38
N GLY A 692 -0.34 -36.40 7.65
CA GLY A 692 0.63 -35.39 8.05
C GLY A 692 0.18 -33.96 7.79
N ARG A 693 -1.12 -33.70 7.75
CA ARG A 693 -1.69 -32.36 7.52
C ARG A 693 -2.55 -31.88 8.66
N THR A 694 -2.57 -30.56 8.84
CA THR A 694 -3.50 -29.89 9.77
C THR A 694 -4.93 -30.03 9.27
N SER A 695 -5.90 -29.77 10.15
CA SER A 695 -7.32 -29.72 9.76
C SER A 695 -7.63 -28.64 8.71
N ALA A 696 -6.76 -27.61 8.61
CA ALA A 696 -6.81 -26.57 7.58
C ALA A 696 -6.07 -26.96 6.29
N GLY A 697 -5.54 -28.19 6.20
CA GLY A 697 -4.94 -28.78 5.00
C GLY A 697 -3.45 -28.52 4.79
N GLN A 698 -2.78 -27.80 5.71
CA GLN A 698 -1.37 -27.44 5.58
C GLN A 698 -0.46 -28.59 6.03
N SER A 699 0.62 -28.85 5.30
CA SER A 699 1.62 -29.87 5.65
C SER A 699 2.50 -29.44 6.84
N VAL A 700 3.09 -30.40 7.55
CA VAL A 700 3.99 -30.14 8.70
C VAL A 700 5.14 -29.20 8.34
N GLU A 701 5.78 -29.38 7.18
CA GLU A 701 6.89 -28.52 6.77
C GLU A 701 6.42 -27.08 6.49
N ALA A 702 5.27 -26.92 5.83
CA ALA A 702 4.67 -25.61 5.58
C ALA A 702 4.29 -24.90 6.88
N PHE A 703 3.77 -25.64 7.87
CA PHE A 703 3.50 -25.14 9.21
C PHE A 703 4.77 -24.60 9.88
N LEU A 704 5.86 -25.38 9.87
CA LEU A 704 7.15 -24.97 10.45
C LEU A 704 7.69 -23.67 9.85
N ILE A 705 7.60 -23.53 8.53
CA ILE A 705 8.03 -22.31 7.83
C ILE A 705 7.15 -21.12 8.24
N SER A 706 5.83 -21.33 8.35
CA SER A 706 4.84 -20.28 8.68
C SER A 706 5.02 -19.69 10.08
N ILE A 707 5.44 -20.51 11.04
CA ILE A 707 5.63 -20.12 12.45
C ILE A 707 7.09 -19.87 12.85
N ALA A 708 8.05 -20.03 11.93
CA ALA A 708 9.48 -19.90 12.22
C ALA A 708 9.86 -18.54 12.86
N HIS A 709 9.17 -17.47 12.46
CA HIS A 709 9.33 -16.12 13.02
C HIS A 709 9.05 -16.04 14.53
N ALA A 710 8.26 -16.98 15.07
CA ALA A 710 8.01 -17.08 16.50
C ALA A 710 9.24 -17.51 17.30
N ARG A 711 10.28 -18.01 16.63
CA ARG A 711 11.51 -18.59 17.21
C ARG A 711 11.21 -19.55 18.37
N PRO A 712 10.34 -20.55 18.18
CA PRO A 712 9.91 -21.45 19.26
C PRO A 712 11.10 -22.24 19.82
N LEU A 713 11.05 -22.53 21.13
CA LEU A 713 12.01 -23.42 21.78
C LEU A 713 11.83 -24.85 21.26
N THR A 714 10.59 -25.30 21.19
CA THR A 714 10.23 -26.61 20.65
C THR A 714 9.07 -26.48 19.67
N VAL A 715 9.09 -27.31 18.62
CA VAL A 715 7.93 -27.53 17.76
C VAL A 715 7.58 -29.00 17.78
N GLY A 716 6.31 -29.32 17.89
CA GLY A 716 5.85 -30.68 18.05
C GLY A 716 4.58 -30.99 17.29
N ILE A 717 4.20 -32.25 17.35
CA ILE A 717 3.00 -32.77 16.73
C ILE A 717 2.12 -33.41 17.80
N SER A 718 0.83 -33.10 17.75
CA SER A 718 -0.22 -33.71 18.57
C SER A 718 -1.03 -34.73 17.78
N GLY A 719 -1.34 -35.87 18.39
CA GLY A 719 -2.17 -36.93 17.79
C GLY A 719 -1.92 -38.31 18.39
N ALA A 720 -2.45 -39.35 17.74
CA ALA A 720 -2.25 -40.74 18.15
C ALA A 720 -0.80 -41.18 17.92
N ALA A 721 -0.01 -41.35 18.98
CA ALA A 721 1.46 -41.40 18.90
C ALA A 721 1.98 -42.49 17.94
N GLY A 722 1.33 -43.66 17.93
CA GLY A 722 1.70 -44.78 17.05
C GLY A 722 1.55 -44.49 15.55
N LYS A 723 0.81 -43.44 15.17
CA LYS A 723 0.51 -43.09 13.78
C LYS A 723 1.25 -41.85 13.27
N LEU A 724 2.04 -41.20 14.12
CA LEU A 724 2.72 -39.94 13.80
C LEU A 724 4.12 -40.10 13.20
N GLY A 725 4.55 -41.34 12.90
CA GLY A 725 5.94 -41.66 12.54
C GLY A 725 6.52 -40.83 11.39
N ASP A 726 5.78 -40.70 10.29
CA ASP A 726 6.25 -39.97 9.09
C ASP A 726 6.21 -38.46 9.30
N ALA A 727 5.12 -37.96 9.89
CA ALA A 727 4.99 -36.54 10.23
C ALA A 727 6.08 -36.08 11.20
N CYS A 728 6.41 -36.89 12.21
CA CYS A 728 7.50 -36.64 13.16
C CYS A 728 8.87 -36.68 12.49
N LYS A 729 9.07 -37.55 11.49
CA LYS A 729 10.30 -37.58 10.72
C LYS A 729 10.48 -36.28 9.93
N VAL A 730 9.45 -35.83 9.22
CA VAL A 730 9.47 -34.54 8.49
C VAL A 730 9.74 -33.38 9.45
N LEU A 731 9.05 -33.33 10.60
CA LEU A 731 9.29 -32.33 11.64
C LEU A 731 10.76 -32.34 12.12
N SER A 732 11.29 -33.52 12.41
CA SER A 732 12.65 -33.73 12.88
C SER A 732 13.70 -33.36 11.82
N GLU A 733 13.43 -33.54 10.54
CA GLU A 733 14.39 -33.20 9.48
C GLU A 733 14.37 -31.70 9.15
N SER A 734 13.20 -31.06 9.17
CA SER A 734 13.05 -29.66 8.78
C SER A 734 13.24 -28.65 9.93
N SER A 735 13.08 -29.06 11.20
CA SER A 735 13.21 -28.16 12.35
C SER A 735 14.67 -27.93 12.78
N LEU A 736 15.09 -26.66 12.85
CA LEU A 736 16.38 -26.28 13.46
C LEU A 736 16.34 -26.26 14.99
N GLY A 737 15.14 -26.34 15.59
CA GLY A 737 14.91 -26.33 17.02
C GLY A 737 14.70 -27.74 17.58
N TRP A 738 14.29 -27.81 18.83
CA TRP A 738 13.97 -29.06 19.52
C TRP A 738 12.60 -29.57 19.07
N CYS A 739 12.40 -30.89 19.04
CA CYS A 739 11.16 -31.50 18.59
C CYS A 739 10.41 -32.15 19.75
N HIS A 740 9.07 -32.09 19.72
CA HIS A 740 8.25 -32.79 20.70
C HIS A 740 7.08 -33.56 20.10
N VAL A 741 6.56 -34.52 20.86
CA VAL A 741 5.31 -35.23 20.53
C VAL A 741 4.37 -35.14 21.73
N SER A 742 3.13 -34.77 21.43
CA SER A 742 2.04 -34.62 22.39
C SER A 742 0.97 -35.68 22.07
N ALA A 743 1.07 -36.84 22.71
CA ALA A 743 0.12 -37.94 22.55
C ALA A 743 -1.29 -37.55 22.96
N SER A 744 -2.29 -38.17 22.33
CA SER A 744 -3.69 -37.96 22.69
C SER A 744 -4.02 -38.62 24.03
N GLY A 745 -4.79 -37.90 24.86
CA GLY A 745 -5.41 -38.44 26.06
C GLY A 745 -6.37 -39.60 25.82
N ASP A 746 -6.89 -39.73 24.60
CA ASP A 746 -7.84 -40.79 24.21
C ASP A 746 -7.15 -42.17 24.07
N GLU A 747 -5.82 -42.21 23.93
CA GLU A 747 -5.07 -43.46 23.88
C GLU A 747 -4.85 -44.01 25.29
N GLY A 748 -4.94 -45.33 25.49
CA GLY A 748 -4.61 -45.96 26.77
C GLY A 748 -3.13 -45.78 27.14
N PRO A 749 -2.77 -45.72 28.45
CA PRO A 749 -1.38 -45.48 28.90
C PRO A 749 -0.31 -46.35 28.24
N ALA A 750 -0.59 -47.64 28.05
CA ALA A 750 0.35 -48.57 27.43
C ALA A 750 0.57 -48.28 25.93
N ALA A 751 -0.51 -48.04 25.18
CA ALA A 751 -0.43 -47.76 23.74
C ALA A 751 0.28 -46.43 23.45
N ALA A 752 -0.04 -45.39 24.21
CA ALA A 752 0.63 -44.09 24.10
C ALA A 752 2.14 -44.21 24.39
N ALA A 753 2.51 -44.95 25.44
CA ALA A 753 3.92 -45.17 25.80
C ALA A 753 4.68 -45.97 24.74
N GLU A 754 4.07 -47.00 24.15
CA GLU A 754 4.66 -47.80 23.06
C GLU A 754 4.90 -46.98 21.79
N GLY A 755 3.91 -46.18 21.37
CA GLY A 755 4.06 -45.26 20.24
C GLY A 755 5.19 -44.26 20.45
N ILE A 756 5.27 -43.67 21.64
CA ILE A 756 6.33 -42.73 22.03
C ILE A 756 7.71 -43.40 22.07
N GLU A 757 7.81 -44.63 22.60
CA GLU A 757 9.05 -45.42 22.60
C GLU A 757 9.57 -45.63 21.17
N GLY A 758 8.68 -45.94 20.22
CA GLY A 758 9.04 -46.09 18.81
C GLY A 758 9.62 -44.80 18.19
N LEU A 759 9.12 -43.62 18.57
CA LEU A 759 9.63 -42.34 18.07
C LEU A 759 10.94 -41.92 18.76
N ALA A 760 11.03 -42.14 20.08
CA ALA A 760 12.20 -41.80 20.88
C ALA A 760 13.41 -42.69 20.55
N SER A 761 13.20 -43.99 20.36
CA SER A 761 14.26 -44.94 19.97
C SER A 761 14.89 -44.61 18.61
N ARG A 762 14.12 -44.02 17.69
CA ARG A 762 14.59 -43.50 16.39
C ARG A 762 15.31 -42.16 16.50
N GLY A 763 15.39 -41.56 17.69
CA GLY A 763 16.04 -40.26 17.90
C GLY A 763 15.31 -39.10 17.21
N LEU A 764 13.97 -39.16 17.08
CA LEU A 764 13.17 -38.13 16.40
C LEU A 764 12.67 -37.02 17.33
N VAL A 765 12.72 -37.23 18.65
CA VAL A 765 12.10 -36.33 19.63
C VAL A 765 13.07 -35.95 20.75
N ASN A 766 12.80 -34.80 21.36
CA ASN A 766 13.50 -34.29 22.52
C ASN A 766 12.58 -34.19 23.75
N PHE A 767 11.30 -33.90 23.52
CA PHE A 767 10.28 -33.89 24.55
C PHE A 767 9.15 -34.84 24.14
N VAL A 768 8.58 -35.55 25.10
CA VAL A 768 7.45 -36.44 24.90
C VAL A 768 6.42 -36.20 25.97
N GLY A 769 5.16 -36.48 25.67
CA GLY A 769 4.10 -35.98 26.49
C GLY A 769 2.74 -36.18 25.90
N GLY A 770 1.78 -35.38 26.36
CA GLY A 770 0.45 -35.35 25.78
C GLY A 770 -0.43 -34.27 26.36
N CYS A 771 -1.48 -33.96 25.59
CA CYS A 771 -2.55 -33.09 26.01
C CYS A 771 -3.77 -33.92 26.41
N GLY A 772 -4.29 -33.68 27.62
CA GLY A 772 -5.40 -34.46 28.17
C GLY A 772 -5.00 -35.86 28.65
N ILE A 773 -3.73 -36.10 28.95
CA ILE A 773 -3.23 -37.38 29.47
C ILE A 773 -3.31 -37.44 31.00
N LEU A 774 -3.38 -38.65 31.58
CA LEU A 774 -3.41 -38.86 33.04
C LEU A 774 -1.99 -39.09 33.62
N PRO A 775 -1.80 -38.98 34.95
CA PRO A 775 -0.52 -39.33 35.60
C PRO A 775 -0.06 -40.78 35.33
N SER A 776 -0.98 -41.71 35.07
CA SER A 776 -0.65 -43.08 34.67
C SER A 776 0.00 -43.17 33.29
N HIS A 777 -0.42 -42.34 32.33
CA HIS A 777 0.26 -42.20 31.03
C HIS A 777 1.67 -41.68 31.20
N VAL A 778 1.86 -40.64 32.02
CA VAL A 778 3.17 -40.05 32.32
C VAL A 778 4.11 -41.11 32.89
N SER A 779 3.65 -41.88 33.87
CA SER A 779 4.43 -42.94 34.51
C SER A 779 4.85 -44.03 33.50
N ALA A 780 3.93 -44.44 32.62
CA ALA A 780 4.21 -45.42 31.58
C ALA A 780 5.25 -44.93 30.57
N MET A 781 5.15 -43.67 30.13
CA MET A 781 6.12 -43.05 29.23
C MET A 781 7.51 -42.94 29.85
N VAL A 782 7.60 -42.44 31.10
CA VAL A 782 8.88 -42.29 31.83
C VAL A 782 9.65 -43.60 31.86
N GLY A 783 8.97 -44.71 32.16
CA GLY A 783 9.59 -46.04 32.17
C GLY A 783 10.21 -46.42 30.83
N LYS A 784 9.55 -46.09 29.71
CA LYS A 784 9.97 -46.45 28.36
C LYS A 784 11.04 -45.53 27.75
N VAL A 785 10.97 -44.22 27.98
CA VAL A 785 11.90 -43.26 27.33
C VAL A 785 13.15 -42.92 28.13
N SER A 786 13.24 -43.36 29.38
CA SER A 786 14.37 -43.07 30.28
C SER A 786 15.74 -43.50 29.72
N SER A 787 15.78 -44.52 28.86
CA SER A 787 17.00 -45.03 28.20
C SER A 787 17.20 -44.54 26.76
N SER A 788 16.25 -43.78 26.21
CA SER A 788 16.30 -43.29 24.83
C SER A 788 17.26 -42.12 24.67
N THR A 789 17.99 -42.09 23.56
CA THR A 789 18.88 -40.96 23.22
C THR A 789 18.07 -39.83 22.57
N PRO A 790 18.12 -38.59 23.09
CA PRO A 790 17.41 -37.47 22.50
C PRO A 790 17.86 -37.17 21.07
N ARG A 791 16.94 -36.60 20.27
CA ARG A 791 17.26 -36.09 18.93
C ARG A 791 18.44 -35.12 18.96
N LYS A 792 19.40 -35.33 18.06
CA LYS A 792 20.49 -34.38 17.81
C LYS A 792 19.98 -33.24 16.94
N LEU A 793 20.31 -32.00 17.32
CA LEU A 793 19.96 -30.83 16.52
C LEU A 793 20.74 -30.85 15.20
N PRO A 794 20.09 -30.57 14.06
CA PRO A 794 20.76 -30.50 12.77
C PRO A 794 21.70 -29.29 12.72
N VAL A 795 22.79 -29.44 11.98
CA VAL A 795 23.70 -28.33 11.69
C VAL A 795 23.03 -27.44 10.64
N PRO A 796 22.83 -26.13 10.90
CA PRO A 796 22.25 -25.24 9.91
C PRO A 796 23.11 -25.19 8.64
N PRO A 797 22.52 -25.05 7.45
CA PRO A 797 23.29 -24.88 6.22
C PRO A 797 24.10 -23.56 6.29
N PRO A 798 25.30 -23.52 5.67
CA PRO A 798 26.17 -22.34 5.72
C PRO A 798 25.55 -21.10 5.06
N GLN A 799 24.64 -21.28 4.09
CA GLN A 799 23.82 -20.22 3.52
C GLN A 799 22.36 -20.67 3.50
N PRO A 800 21.50 -20.19 4.42
CA PRO A 800 20.07 -20.44 4.33
C PRO A 800 19.49 -19.80 3.07
N THR A 801 18.49 -20.46 2.50
CA THR A 801 17.72 -20.00 1.33
C THR A 801 16.33 -19.56 1.77
N THR A 802 15.69 -18.68 0.99
CA THR A 802 14.32 -18.23 1.26
C THR A 802 13.35 -19.40 1.31
N LYS A 803 12.54 -19.46 2.36
CA LYS A 803 11.49 -20.46 2.56
C LYS A 803 10.15 -19.75 2.69
N LEU A 804 9.21 -20.13 1.85
CA LEU A 804 7.83 -19.63 1.82
C LEU A 804 6.86 -20.79 2.02
N ALA A 805 5.59 -20.50 2.28
CA ALA A 805 4.59 -21.55 2.45
C ALA A 805 3.21 -21.09 2.00
N GLY A 806 2.52 -21.97 1.26
CA GLY A 806 1.07 -22.01 1.14
C GLY A 806 0.52 -23.11 2.05
N LEU A 807 -0.29 -24.03 1.52
CA LEU A 807 -0.54 -25.33 2.13
C LEU A 807 0.67 -26.25 2.04
N GLU A 808 1.56 -26.01 1.07
CA GLU A 808 2.85 -26.69 0.93
C GLU A 808 4.03 -25.76 1.20
N ALA A 809 5.14 -26.35 1.60
CA ALA A 809 6.41 -25.67 1.72
C ALA A 809 6.97 -25.37 0.32
N TYR A 810 7.54 -24.18 0.15
CA TYR A 810 8.23 -23.79 -1.06
C TYR A 810 9.61 -23.22 -0.72
N HIS A 811 10.65 -23.87 -1.20
CA HIS A 811 12.04 -23.47 -0.97
C HIS A 811 12.56 -22.79 -2.24
N VAL A 812 12.92 -21.51 -2.14
CA VAL A 812 13.51 -20.76 -3.25
C VAL A 812 15.00 -21.12 -3.29
N ARG A 813 15.34 -22.15 -4.05
CA ARG A 813 16.72 -22.62 -4.21
C ARG A 813 17.29 -22.11 -5.51
N GLN A 814 18.53 -21.63 -5.47
CA GLN A 814 19.19 -21.08 -6.65
C GLN A 814 19.52 -22.20 -7.66
N GLU A 815 19.83 -23.39 -7.18
CA GLU A 815 20.05 -24.58 -8.01
C GLU A 815 18.80 -25.05 -8.77
N ASP A 816 17.61 -24.63 -8.34
CA ASP A 816 16.34 -24.92 -9.01
C ASP A 816 16.03 -23.91 -10.13
N GLY A 817 16.85 -22.87 -10.31
CA GLY A 817 16.66 -21.81 -11.30
C GLY A 817 15.87 -20.62 -10.74
N VAL A 818 14.92 -20.11 -11.52
CA VAL A 818 14.06 -18.97 -11.13
C VAL A 818 12.67 -19.44 -10.70
N ALA A 819 12.22 -18.97 -9.54
CA ALA A 819 10.85 -19.19 -9.06
C ALA A 819 9.89 -18.22 -9.76
N ILE A 820 8.78 -18.76 -10.25
CA ILE A 820 7.81 -18.01 -11.06
C ILE A 820 6.74 -17.37 -10.18
N VAL A 821 6.70 -16.04 -10.16
CA VAL A 821 5.67 -15.24 -9.49
C VAL A 821 4.62 -14.82 -10.52
N GLY A 822 3.44 -15.44 -10.46
CA GLY A 822 2.33 -15.15 -11.37
C GLY A 822 1.74 -13.76 -11.13
N GLN A 823 1.88 -12.87 -12.12
CA GLN A 823 1.57 -11.43 -11.99
C GLN A 823 0.13 -11.03 -12.38
N ARG A 824 -0.73 -11.96 -12.80
CA ARG A 824 -2.01 -11.59 -13.43
C ARG A 824 -3.10 -11.16 -12.44
N CYS A 825 -2.94 -11.39 -11.14
CA CYS A 825 -3.91 -10.93 -10.13
C CYS A 825 -3.57 -9.49 -9.70
N ASN A 826 -3.41 -8.63 -10.69
CA ASN A 826 -2.97 -7.25 -10.54
C ASN A 826 -3.94 -6.32 -11.30
N MET A 827 -4.56 -5.38 -10.58
CA MET A 827 -5.54 -4.42 -11.13
C MET A 827 -4.94 -3.47 -12.18
N GLY A 828 -3.67 -3.07 -12.02
CA GLY A 828 -2.95 -2.22 -12.97
C GLY A 828 -2.38 -2.99 -14.17
N GLY A 829 -2.02 -4.27 -13.95
CA GLY A 829 -1.30 -5.08 -14.94
C GLY A 829 -2.14 -6.04 -15.79
N CYS A 830 -3.39 -6.35 -15.40
CA CYS A 830 -4.18 -7.38 -16.06
C CYS A 830 -5.62 -6.93 -16.35
N GLY A 831 -5.92 -6.64 -17.61
CA GLY A 831 -7.24 -6.19 -18.04
C GLY A 831 -8.38 -7.18 -17.74
N THR A 832 -8.12 -8.49 -17.83
CA THR A 832 -9.10 -9.53 -17.46
C THR A 832 -9.42 -9.49 -15.96
N PHE A 833 -8.40 -9.41 -15.11
CA PHE A 833 -8.59 -9.36 -13.66
C PHE A 833 -9.28 -8.06 -13.24
N LYS A 834 -8.85 -6.93 -13.82
CA LYS A 834 -9.53 -5.64 -13.67
C LYS A 834 -11.00 -5.72 -14.04
N GLY A 835 -11.33 -6.29 -15.20
CA GLY A 835 -12.72 -6.47 -15.63
C GLY A 835 -13.56 -7.33 -14.68
N LEU A 836 -12.97 -8.39 -14.09
CA LEU A 836 -13.65 -9.22 -13.09
C LEU A 836 -13.91 -8.46 -11.78
N MET A 837 -12.92 -7.73 -11.28
CA MET A 837 -13.06 -6.92 -10.06
C MET A 837 -14.02 -5.74 -10.26
N ASP A 838 -13.99 -5.11 -11.44
CA ASP A 838 -14.93 -4.06 -11.81
C ASP A 838 -16.35 -4.62 -11.91
N ALA A 839 -16.57 -5.79 -12.53
CA ALA A 839 -17.89 -6.42 -12.61
C ALA A 839 -18.51 -6.70 -11.23
N TYR A 840 -17.70 -7.15 -10.26
CA TYR A 840 -18.15 -7.35 -8.88
C TYR A 840 -18.76 -6.08 -8.26
N LYS A 841 -18.22 -4.90 -8.58
CA LYS A 841 -18.72 -3.60 -8.07
C LYS A 841 -20.17 -3.34 -8.46
N TYR A 842 -20.61 -3.83 -9.62
CA TYR A 842 -21.90 -3.47 -10.20
C TYR A 842 -23.00 -4.51 -9.98
N THR A 843 -22.69 -5.80 -9.97
CA THR A 843 -23.72 -6.86 -9.97
C THR A 843 -23.91 -7.53 -8.61
N ARG A 844 -22.93 -7.46 -7.69
CA ARG A 844 -22.89 -8.27 -6.45
C ARG A 844 -23.10 -9.79 -6.69
N GLU A 845 -22.95 -10.26 -7.92
CA GLU A 845 -23.11 -11.67 -8.28
C GLU A 845 -21.87 -12.48 -7.89
N GLY A 846 -22.07 -13.74 -7.47
CA GLY A 846 -20.98 -14.66 -7.08
C GLY A 846 -19.99 -14.99 -8.20
N ASN A 847 -20.41 -14.89 -9.47
CA ASN A 847 -19.64 -15.34 -10.63
C ASN A 847 -18.33 -14.57 -10.86
N ALA A 848 -18.25 -13.29 -10.47
CA ALA A 848 -17.03 -12.48 -10.66
C ALA A 848 -15.88 -12.94 -9.76
N TRP A 849 -16.19 -13.31 -8.50
CA TRP A 849 -15.21 -13.85 -7.56
C TRP A 849 -14.73 -15.23 -7.99
N GLU A 850 -15.64 -16.07 -8.47
CA GLU A 850 -15.29 -17.37 -9.02
C GLU A 850 -14.35 -17.24 -10.22
N GLY A 851 -14.64 -16.31 -11.15
CA GLY A 851 -13.74 -15.99 -12.27
C GLY A 851 -12.36 -15.51 -11.83
N ALA A 852 -12.26 -14.74 -10.74
CA ALA A 852 -11.00 -14.27 -10.20
C ALA A 852 -10.18 -15.39 -9.56
N VAL A 853 -10.82 -16.28 -8.79
CA VAL A 853 -10.17 -17.49 -8.24
C VAL A 853 -9.78 -18.44 -9.36
N GLU A 854 -10.59 -18.57 -10.42
CA GLU A 854 -10.28 -19.36 -11.61
C GLU A 854 -9.06 -18.81 -12.36
N LEU A 855 -8.89 -17.48 -12.42
CA LEU A 855 -7.67 -16.87 -12.95
C LEU A 855 -6.44 -17.24 -12.11
N CYS A 856 -6.57 -17.29 -10.78
CA CYS A 856 -5.50 -17.75 -9.90
C CYS A 856 -5.16 -19.23 -10.18
N ALA A 857 -6.18 -20.09 -10.26
CA ALA A 857 -6.00 -21.52 -10.53
C ALA A 857 -5.32 -21.77 -11.90
N LYS A 858 -5.71 -21.00 -12.93
CA LYS A 858 -5.06 -21.06 -14.26
C LYS A 858 -3.59 -20.68 -14.22
N GLN A 859 -3.19 -19.70 -13.40
CA GLN A 859 -1.78 -19.37 -13.23
C GLN A 859 -1.00 -20.50 -12.55
N CYS A 860 -1.56 -21.13 -11.51
CA CYS A 860 -0.97 -22.31 -10.89
C CYS A 860 -0.82 -23.47 -11.89
N ALA A 861 -1.88 -23.76 -12.66
CA ALA A 861 -1.87 -24.80 -13.69
C ALA A 861 -0.87 -24.51 -14.82
N ALA A 862 -0.65 -23.23 -15.14
CA ALA A 862 0.36 -22.78 -16.10
C ALA A 862 1.79 -22.77 -15.53
N GLY A 863 1.98 -23.17 -14.27
CA GLY A 863 3.30 -23.37 -13.67
C GLY A 863 3.78 -22.25 -12.74
N ALA A 864 2.90 -21.34 -12.29
CA ALA A 864 3.26 -20.39 -11.24
C ALA A 864 3.64 -21.11 -9.94
N ASP A 865 4.80 -20.75 -9.37
CA ASP A 865 5.25 -21.28 -8.08
C ASP A 865 4.77 -20.42 -6.91
N ILE A 866 4.48 -19.15 -7.16
CA ILE A 866 3.99 -18.13 -6.23
C ILE A 866 2.97 -17.25 -6.98
N LEU A 867 1.96 -16.70 -6.30
CA LEU A 867 1.00 -15.76 -6.91
C LEU A 867 1.11 -14.37 -6.30
N ASP A 868 1.13 -13.33 -7.16
CA ASP A 868 1.08 -11.94 -6.74
C ASP A 868 -0.34 -11.38 -6.74
N PHE A 869 -0.70 -10.69 -5.65
CA PHE A 869 -2.00 -10.04 -5.49
C PHE A 869 -1.81 -8.54 -5.26
N ASN A 870 -2.22 -7.76 -6.27
CA ASN A 870 -2.30 -6.30 -6.17
C ASN A 870 -3.71 -5.83 -6.56
N LEU A 871 -4.47 -5.39 -5.56
CA LEU A 871 -5.83 -4.88 -5.74
C LEU A 871 -5.91 -3.37 -5.52
N ASP A 872 -4.80 -2.64 -5.59
CA ASP A 872 -4.80 -1.20 -5.49
C ASP A 872 -5.62 -0.60 -6.63
N SER A 873 -6.70 0.06 -6.23
CA SER A 873 -7.64 0.70 -7.13
C SER A 873 -8.42 1.75 -6.36
N GLU A 874 -8.73 2.85 -7.00
CA GLU A 874 -9.66 3.84 -6.45
C GLU A 874 -11.12 3.39 -6.56
N LEU A 875 -11.39 2.38 -7.39
CA LEU A 875 -12.74 1.94 -7.74
C LEU A 875 -13.30 0.89 -6.78
N VAL A 876 -12.45 0.17 -6.05
CA VAL A 876 -12.79 -0.96 -5.17
C VAL A 876 -12.16 -0.73 -3.80
N ASP A 877 -12.82 -1.17 -2.72
CA ASP A 877 -12.17 -1.21 -1.41
C ASP A 877 -11.07 -2.29 -1.43
N SER A 878 -9.84 -1.88 -1.74
CA SER A 878 -8.69 -2.79 -1.89
C SER A 878 -8.46 -3.65 -0.66
N LYS A 879 -8.71 -3.12 0.54
CA LYS A 879 -8.56 -3.88 1.79
C LYS A 879 -9.60 -5.00 1.83
N GLN A 880 -10.88 -4.65 1.73
CA GLN A 880 -11.96 -5.64 1.82
C GLN A 880 -11.91 -6.67 0.68
N ALA A 881 -11.62 -6.21 -0.54
CA ALA A 881 -11.54 -7.05 -1.73
C ALA A 881 -10.37 -8.03 -1.67
N LEU A 882 -9.18 -7.56 -1.25
CA LEU A 882 -8.01 -8.43 -1.07
C LEU A 882 -8.28 -9.49 0.00
N GLY A 883 -8.79 -9.08 1.18
CA GLY A 883 -9.11 -10.03 2.25
C GLY A 883 -10.13 -11.07 1.80
N LYS A 884 -11.19 -10.66 1.08
CA LYS A 884 -12.19 -11.59 0.52
C LYS A 884 -11.57 -12.54 -0.51
N LEU A 885 -10.82 -12.03 -1.48
CA LEU A 885 -10.21 -12.85 -2.53
C LEU A 885 -9.23 -13.87 -1.96
N LEU A 886 -8.36 -13.46 -1.04
CA LEU A 886 -7.39 -14.35 -0.41
C LEU A 886 -8.08 -15.44 0.41
N ARG A 887 -9.16 -15.13 1.13
CA ARG A 887 -9.97 -16.12 1.84
C ARG A 887 -10.68 -17.11 0.93
N LEU A 888 -11.08 -16.69 -0.28
CA LEU A 888 -11.60 -17.59 -1.32
C LEU A 888 -10.49 -18.45 -1.95
N CYS A 889 -9.33 -17.86 -2.24
CA CYS A 889 -8.15 -18.58 -2.74
C CYS A 889 -7.69 -19.64 -1.73
N ALA A 890 -7.70 -19.32 -0.43
CA ALA A 890 -7.39 -20.24 0.65
C ALA A 890 -8.36 -21.44 0.72
N ALA A 891 -9.62 -21.26 0.28
CA ALA A 891 -10.61 -22.33 0.22
C ALA A 891 -10.42 -23.26 -1.00
N ARG A 892 -9.71 -22.82 -2.05
CA ARG A 892 -9.43 -23.62 -3.24
C ARG A 892 -8.03 -24.23 -3.17
N LYS A 893 -7.95 -25.52 -2.86
CA LYS A 893 -6.71 -26.26 -2.60
C LYS A 893 -5.62 -26.05 -3.66
N GLU A 894 -5.97 -26.03 -4.94
CA GLU A 894 -5.01 -25.84 -6.04
C GLU A 894 -4.30 -24.48 -5.99
N VAL A 895 -5.00 -23.44 -5.55
CA VAL A 895 -4.44 -22.09 -5.36
C VAL A 895 -3.73 -21.98 -4.02
N ALA A 896 -4.36 -22.47 -2.95
CA ALA A 896 -3.84 -22.39 -1.60
C ALA A 896 -2.51 -23.14 -1.40
N LYS A 897 -2.19 -24.13 -2.25
CA LYS A 897 -0.92 -24.88 -2.21
C LYS A 897 0.31 -23.99 -2.32
N VAL A 898 0.26 -22.96 -3.17
CA VAL A 898 1.42 -22.08 -3.42
C VAL A 898 1.46 -20.91 -2.43
N PRO A 899 2.64 -20.31 -2.16
CA PRO A 899 2.75 -19.08 -1.39
C PRO A 899 2.20 -17.87 -2.15
N PHE A 900 1.88 -16.79 -1.41
CA PHE A 900 1.36 -15.55 -1.97
C PHE A 900 2.33 -14.37 -1.77
N VAL A 901 2.42 -13.50 -2.76
CA VAL A 901 2.96 -12.14 -2.66
C VAL A 901 1.78 -11.18 -2.45
N ILE A 902 1.87 -10.36 -1.41
CA ILE A 902 0.88 -9.36 -1.05
C ILE A 902 1.45 -7.99 -1.40
N SER A 903 0.88 -7.38 -2.43
CA SER A 903 1.36 -6.13 -3.02
C SER A 903 0.33 -5.03 -2.82
N SER A 904 0.72 -3.93 -2.17
CA SER A 904 -0.09 -2.71 -2.07
C SER A 904 0.76 -1.52 -1.63
N LEU A 905 0.38 -0.31 -2.06
CA LEU A 905 0.92 0.96 -1.57
C LEU A 905 0.40 1.31 -0.16
N LYS A 906 -0.60 0.59 0.35
CA LYS A 906 -1.26 0.86 1.64
C LYS A 906 -0.97 -0.25 2.64
N TRP A 907 -0.32 0.11 3.76
CA TRP A 907 -0.06 -0.84 4.86
C TRP A 907 -1.34 -1.53 5.35
N THR A 908 -2.47 -0.82 5.45
CA THR A 908 -3.74 -1.39 5.92
C THR A 908 -4.30 -2.50 5.00
N THR A 909 -3.97 -2.45 3.71
CA THR A 909 -4.32 -3.50 2.74
C THR A 909 -3.34 -4.67 2.86
N ILE A 910 -2.04 -4.41 2.97
CA ILE A 910 -1.02 -5.45 3.25
C ILE A 910 -1.38 -6.22 4.52
N GLU A 911 -1.69 -5.49 5.58
CA GLU A 911 -2.02 -6.05 6.89
C GLU A 911 -3.28 -6.94 6.84
N GLU A 912 -4.33 -6.55 6.12
CA GLU A 912 -5.51 -7.41 5.88
C GLU A 912 -5.14 -8.70 5.14
N GLY A 913 -4.24 -8.61 4.16
CA GLY A 913 -3.74 -9.77 3.44
C GLY A 913 -2.96 -10.72 4.36
N LEU A 914 -2.06 -10.19 5.19
CA LEU A 914 -1.29 -10.96 6.18
C LEU A 914 -2.21 -11.66 7.21
N GLN A 915 -3.35 -11.04 7.53
CA GLN A 915 -4.37 -11.58 8.43
C GLN A 915 -5.30 -12.61 7.76
N SER A 916 -5.21 -12.76 6.43
CA SER A 916 -6.10 -13.64 5.64
C SER A 916 -5.41 -14.91 5.13
N VAL A 917 -4.09 -15.07 5.33
CA VAL A 917 -3.28 -16.15 4.73
C VAL A 917 -2.48 -16.91 5.80
N GLN A 918 -2.74 -18.22 5.90
CA GLN A 918 -2.14 -19.08 6.92
C GLN A 918 -0.63 -19.30 6.74
N GLY A 919 -0.17 -19.30 5.48
CA GLY A 919 1.21 -19.56 5.11
C GLY A 919 2.18 -18.40 5.37
N LYS A 920 3.45 -18.63 5.06
CA LYS A 920 4.49 -17.59 4.99
C LYS A 920 4.48 -16.95 3.61
N CYS A 921 3.99 -15.72 3.56
CA CYS A 921 3.89 -14.89 2.36
C CYS A 921 5.07 -13.92 2.22
N VAL A 922 5.11 -13.25 1.07
CA VAL A 922 6.01 -12.15 0.77
C VAL A 922 5.20 -10.85 0.79
N VAL A 923 5.69 -9.83 1.48
CA VAL A 923 5.18 -8.45 1.36
C VAL A 923 5.98 -7.74 0.28
N ASN A 924 5.31 -7.23 -0.75
CA ASN A 924 5.96 -6.54 -1.84
C ASN A 924 5.94 -5.03 -1.67
N GLY A 925 7.14 -4.46 -1.51
CA GLY A 925 7.47 -3.06 -1.70
C GLY A 925 7.60 -2.25 -0.41
N ILE A 926 8.67 -2.44 0.36
CA ILE A 926 9.18 -1.37 1.24
C ILE A 926 10.44 -0.76 0.63
N SER A 927 10.67 0.52 0.87
CA SER A 927 11.83 1.25 0.34
C SER A 927 12.34 2.28 1.34
N LEU A 928 13.50 2.87 1.05
CA LEU A 928 14.09 3.91 1.89
C LEU A 928 13.57 5.32 1.56
N VAL A 929 12.63 5.44 0.61
CA VAL A 929 12.06 6.71 0.13
C VAL A 929 11.41 7.54 1.24
N GLN A 930 10.73 6.88 2.17
CA GLN A 930 10.06 7.54 3.32
C GLN A 930 11.00 7.76 4.52
N GLY A 931 12.29 7.44 4.36
CA GLY A 931 13.30 7.50 5.41
C GLY A 931 13.54 6.18 6.14
N GLU A 932 14.65 6.13 6.88
CA GLU A 932 15.12 4.93 7.57
C GLU A 932 14.16 4.44 8.66
N GLU A 933 13.60 5.35 9.45
CA GLU A 933 12.75 4.97 10.59
C GLU A 933 11.41 4.36 10.12
N GLU A 934 10.81 4.89 9.05
CA GLU A 934 9.59 4.30 8.46
C GLU A 934 9.90 2.93 7.84
N PHE A 935 11.01 2.82 7.10
CA PHE A 935 11.48 1.55 6.54
C PHE A 935 11.67 0.46 7.62
N VAL A 936 12.34 0.81 8.73
CA VAL A 936 12.55 -0.10 9.87
C VAL A 936 11.22 -0.42 10.57
N CYS A 937 10.31 0.55 10.68
CA CYS A 937 8.99 0.36 11.28
C CYS A 937 8.16 -0.68 10.48
N LEU A 938 8.07 -0.50 9.16
CA LEU A 938 7.34 -1.40 8.27
C LEU A 938 7.99 -2.80 8.24
N ALA A 939 9.32 -2.87 8.16
CA ALA A 939 10.03 -4.15 8.22
C ALA A 939 9.79 -4.88 9.54
N LYS A 940 9.81 -4.16 10.68
CA LYS A 940 9.48 -4.74 11.98
C LYS A 940 8.04 -5.27 12.01
N ALA A 941 7.11 -4.58 11.37
CA ALA A 941 5.73 -5.04 11.25
C ALA A 941 5.64 -6.32 10.41
N CYS A 942 6.31 -6.40 9.25
CA CYS A 942 6.41 -7.64 8.46
C CYS A 942 6.97 -8.81 9.27
N LEU A 943 8.03 -8.58 10.05
CA LEU A 943 8.66 -9.60 10.91
C LEU A 943 7.67 -10.14 11.96
N ARG A 944 6.82 -9.28 12.55
CA ARG A 944 5.80 -9.69 13.53
C ARG A 944 4.74 -10.63 12.94
N TYR A 945 4.42 -10.47 11.65
CA TYR A 945 3.50 -11.36 10.93
C TYR A 945 4.20 -12.60 10.33
N GLY A 946 5.54 -12.64 10.38
CA GLY A 946 6.34 -13.72 9.83
C GLY A 946 6.46 -13.73 8.31
N ALA A 947 6.31 -12.57 7.67
CA ALA A 947 6.43 -12.44 6.22
C ALA A 947 7.88 -12.17 5.79
N ALA A 948 8.24 -12.70 4.62
CA ALA A 948 9.41 -12.21 3.87
C ALA A 948 9.10 -10.84 3.25
N VAL A 949 10.13 -10.07 2.90
CA VAL A 949 9.95 -8.69 2.43
C VAL A 949 10.73 -8.42 1.16
N VAL A 950 10.06 -7.81 0.18
CA VAL A 950 10.71 -7.20 -0.99
C VAL A 950 11.12 -5.78 -0.63
N VAL A 951 12.42 -5.54 -0.69
CA VAL A 951 13.05 -4.23 -0.56
C VAL A 951 13.33 -3.71 -1.95
N VAL A 952 12.66 -2.62 -2.32
CA VAL A 952 12.97 -1.92 -3.58
C VAL A 952 14.19 -1.02 -3.33
N ALA A 953 15.25 -1.23 -4.10
CA ALA A 953 16.53 -0.53 -3.96
C ALA A 953 16.47 0.92 -4.49
N VAL A 954 15.59 1.73 -3.88
CA VAL A 954 15.39 3.15 -4.17
C VAL A 954 15.35 3.96 -2.88
N GLU A 955 16.03 5.12 -2.88
CA GLU A 955 16.14 6.02 -1.72
C GLU A 955 15.50 7.40 -1.99
N ALA A 956 15.37 7.82 -3.25
CA ALA A 956 14.69 9.06 -3.63
C ALA A 956 14.01 8.89 -5.01
N PRO A 957 12.79 9.43 -5.22
CA PRO A 957 12.03 9.23 -6.45
C PRO A 957 12.62 9.95 -7.68
N ASP A 958 13.45 10.96 -7.47
CA ASP A 958 14.04 11.84 -8.49
C ASP A 958 15.47 11.44 -8.91
N ARG A 959 16.06 10.42 -8.27
CA ARG A 959 17.44 10.00 -8.55
C ARG A 959 17.48 8.87 -9.58
N ALA A 960 18.22 9.09 -10.67
CA ALA A 960 18.49 8.06 -11.66
C ALA A 960 19.11 6.82 -10.99
N SER A 961 18.47 5.65 -11.17
CA SER A 961 18.87 4.39 -10.55
C SER A 961 19.84 3.64 -11.47
N ASP A 962 21.10 4.08 -11.50
CA ASP A 962 22.20 3.38 -12.17
C ASP A 962 22.72 2.18 -11.34
N TYR A 963 23.64 1.42 -11.91
CA TYR A 963 24.32 0.30 -11.23
C TYR A 963 24.81 0.64 -9.82
N SER A 964 25.54 1.76 -9.67
CA SER A 964 26.17 2.13 -8.40
C SER A 964 25.12 2.43 -7.34
N GLU A 965 24.03 3.08 -7.72
CA GLU A 965 22.95 3.43 -6.82
C GLU A 965 22.16 2.19 -6.38
N LYS A 966 21.84 1.27 -7.31
CA LYS A 966 21.18 0.00 -7.01
C LYS A 966 21.96 -0.81 -5.96
N VAL A 967 23.27 -0.96 -6.16
CA VAL A 967 24.14 -1.68 -5.22
C VAL A 967 24.21 -0.98 -3.86
N ARG A 968 24.45 0.34 -3.85
CA ARG A 968 24.58 1.11 -2.60
C ARG A 968 23.31 1.03 -1.75
N VAL A 969 22.14 1.25 -2.36
CA VAL A 969 20.85 1.24 -1.65
C VAL A 969 20.50 -0.19 -1.19
N GLY A 970 20.72 -1.20 -2.04
CA GLY A 970 20.52 -2.60 -1.68
C GLY A 970 21.37 -3.04 -0.48
N GLN A 971 22.66 -2.70 -0.47
CA GLN A 971 23.56 -2.98 0.66
C GLN A 971 23.15 -2.22 1.92
N ARG A 972 22.77 -0.95 1.79
CA ARG A 972 22.31 -0.13 2.92
C ARG A 972 21.07 -0.74 3.56
N ALA A 973 20.06 -1.07 2.76
CA ALA A 973 18.81 -1.64 3.27
C ALA A 973 19.05 -3.02 3.93
N TYR A 974 19.84 -3.90 3.29
CA TYR A 974 20.24 -5.17 3.89
C TYR A 974 20.94 -4.97 5.24
N LYS A 975 21.91 -4.05 5.30
CA LYS A 975 22.63 -3.73 6.54
C LYS A 975 21.67 -3.25 7.62
N LEU A 976 20.78 -2.30 7.31
CA LEU A 976 19.80 -1.76 8.26
C LEU A 976 18.91 -2.85 8.86
N LEU A 977 18.36 -3.73 8.01
CA LEU A 977 17.51 -4.84 8.46
C LEU A 977 18.28 -5.82 9.36
N ARG A 978 19.53 -6.14 9.01
CA ARG A 978 20.37 -7.04 9.82
C ARG A 978 20.82 -6.41 11.13
N THR A 979 21.19 -5.13 11.14
CA THR A 979 21.74 -4.49 12.34
C THR A 979 20.69 -3.98 13.31
N ARG A 980 19.56 -3.43 12.82
CA ARG A 980 18.52 -2.82 13.67
C ARG A 980 17.48 -3.84 14.16
N LEU A 981 17.21 -4.88 13.36
CA LEU A 981 16.13 -5.83 13.65
C LEU A 981 16.59 -7.29 13.77
N ASP A 982 17.85 -7.60 13.43
CA ASP A 982 18.29 -8.99 13.20
C ASP A 982 17.30 -9.74 12.28
N PHE A 983 16.82 -9.06 11.24
CA PHE A 983 15.85 -9.61 10.30
C PHE A 983 16.46 -10.79 9.54
N PRO A 984 15.83 -11.99 9.47
CA PRO A 984 16.45 -13.17 8.84
C PRO A 984 16.91 -12.87 7.41
N ALA A 985 18.18 -13.16 7.11
CA ALA A 985 18.78 -12.78 5.82
C ALA A 985 18.08 -13.47 4.64
N GLU A 986 17.66 -14.72 4.84
CA GLU A 986 16.87 -15.51 3.90
C GLU A 986 15.46 -14.97 3.64
N ASP A 987 14.96 -14.04 4.47
CA ASP A 987 13.65 -13.41 4.31
C ASP A 987 13.74 -12.02 3.65
N ILE A 988 14.94 -11.56 3.31
CA ILE A 988 15.19 -10.33 2.58
C ILE A 988 15.25 -10.65 1.09
N ILE A 989 14.32 -10.08 0.33
CA ILE A 989 14.28 -10.16 -1.13
C ILE A 989 14.59 -8.76 -1.66
N ILE A 990 15.61 -8.60 -2.51
CA ILE A 990 16.00 -7.30 -3.06
C ILE A 990 15.48 -7.19 -4.49
N ASP A 991 14.72 -6.13 -4.76
CA ASP A 991 14.36 -5.70 -6.11
C ASP A 991 15.25 -4.52 -6.50
N CYS A 992 16.13 -4.72 -7.49
CA CYS A 992 17.02 -3.67 -7.97
C CYS A 992 16.32 -2.68 -8.92
N GLY A 993 15.02 -2.87 -9.21
CA GLY A 993 14.22 -2.04 -10.09
C GLY A 993 14.57 -2.26 -11.56
N VAL A 994 13.82 -3.13 -12.25
CA VAL A 994 13.94 -3.32 -13.70
C VAL A 994 13.37 -2.11 -14.42
N LEU A 995 14.20 -1.39 -15.17
CA LEU A 995 13.79 -0.20 -15.93
C LEU A 995 13.36 -0.57 -17.36
N PRO A 996 12.53 0.25 -18.03
CA PRO A 996 12.19 0.09 -19.43
C PRO A 996 13.42 0.11 -20.34
N VAL A 997 13.45 -0.76 -21.37
CA VAL A 997 14.48 -0.69 -22.42
C VAL A 997 14.42 0.66 -23.12
N GLY A 998 15.58 1.26 -23.40
CA GLY A 998 15.70 2.61 -23.94
C GLY A 998 16.18 3.63 -22.90
N GLN A 999 16.07 3.31 -21.61
CA GLN A 999 16.74 4.07 -20.56
C GLN A 999 18.20 3.61 -20.42
N PRO A 1000 19.17 4.51 -20.18
CA PRO A 1000 20.57 4.14 -19.96
C PRO A 1000 20.70 3.08 -18.85
N GLY A 1001 21.42 1.99 -19.13
CA GLY A 1001 21.69 0.94 -18.13
C GLY A 1001 20.49 0.05 -17.76
N ALA A 1002 19.34 0.13 -18.45
CA ALA A 1002 18.07 -0.46 -17.99
C ALA A 1002 18.13 -1.94 -17.55
N ALA A 1003 18.62 -2.82 -18.41
CA ALA A 1003 18.73 -4.26 -18.13
C ALA A 1003 20.10 -4.65 -17.57
N LYS A 1004 21.18 -4.11 -18.16
CA LYS A 1004 22.54 -4.46 -17.80
C LYS A 1004 22.89 -4.04 -16.37
N ASP A 1005 22.54 -2.82 -15.95
CA ASP A 1005 22.82 -2.35 -14.59
C ASP A 1005 22.07 -3.18 -13.55
N PHE A 1006 20.84 -3.61 -13.87
CA PHE A 1006 20.10 -4.53 -13.00
C PHE A 1006 20.83 -5.87 -12.85
N ILE A 1007 21.25 -6.48 -13.96
CA ILE A 1007 21.91 -7.79 -13.98
C ILE A 1007 23.24 -7.73 -13.21
N ASP A 1008 24.04 -6.70 -13.47
CA ASP A 1008 25.32 -6.50 -12.80
C ASP A 1008 25.12 -6.19 -11.31
N ALA A 1009 24.13 -5.38 -10.94
CA ALA A 1009 23.83 -5.06 -9.55
C ALA A 1009 23.38 -6.31 -8.77
N VAL A 1010 22.58 -7.19 -9.38
CA VAL A 1010 22.22 -8.48 -8.78
C VAL A 1010 23.46 -9.34 -8.55
N ALA A 1011 24.40 -9.40 -9.51
CA ALA A 1011 25.65 -10.13 -9.36
C ALA A 1011 26.51 -9.61 -8.20
N GLU A 1012 26.64 -8.30 -8.07
CA GLU A 1012 27.39 -7.70 -6.96
C GLU A 1012 26.68 -7.88 -5.62
N LEU A 1013 25.38 -7.59 -5.55
CA LEU A 1013 24.61 -7.72 -4.31
C LEU A 1013 24.57 -9.17 -3.83
N ARG A 1014 24.56 -10.15 -4.73
CA ARG A 1014 24.68 -11.56 -4.35
C ARG A 1014 25.98 -11.86 -3.60
N ARG A 1015 27.07 -11.19 -3.97
CA ARG A 1015 28.38 -11.32 -3.31
C ARG A 1015 28.41 -10.59 -1.96
N THR A 1016 27.74 -9.45 -1.83
CA THR A 1016 27.83 -8.58 -0.64
C THR A 1016 26.70 -8.78 0.38
N CYS A 1017 25.57 -9.33 -0.04
CA CYS A 1017 24.36 -9.56 0.78
C CYS A 1017 24.05 -11.07 0.82
N PRO A 1018 24.79 -11.86 1.62
CA PRO A 1018 24.64 -13.31 1.63
C PRO A 1018 23.24 -13.74 2.10
N SER A 1019 22.75 -14.85 1.55
CA SER A 1019 21.42 -15.44 1.82
C SER A 1019 20.21 -14.62 1.37
N ALA A 1020 20.37 -13.37 0.93
CA ALA A 1020 19.28 -12.63 0.30
C ALA A 1020 18.89 -13.26 -1.04
N SER A 1021 17.60 -13.14 -1.37
CA SER A 1021 17.04 -13.47 -2.68
C SER A 1021 16.86 -12.21 -3.53
N PHE A 1022 16.67 -12.37 -4.83
CA PHE A 1022 16.57 -11.29 -5.81
C PHE A 1022 15.35 -11.50 -6.68
N ILE A 1023 14.56 -10.44 -6.84
CA ILE A 1023 13.35 -10.44 -7.67
C ILE A 1023 13.42 -9.36 -8.74
N GLY A 1024 12.78 -9.61 -9.89
CA GLY A 1024 12.68 -8.63 -10.96
C GLY A 1024 11.46 -8.87 -11.86
N GLY A 1025 10.88 -7.80 -12.38
CA GLY A 1025 9.75 -7.84 -13.30
C GLY A 1025 10.17 -7.55 -14.74
N PRO A 1026 10.45 -8.55 -15.60
CA PRO A 1026 10.73 -8.32 -17.02
C PRO A 1026 9.55 -7.66 -17.76
N GLY A 1027 8.34 -7.67 -17.19
CA GLY A 1027 7.21 -6.87 -17.68
C GLY A 1027 7.57 -5.39 -17.88
N SER A 1028 8.24 -4.78 -16.89
CA SER A 1028 8.67 -3.37 -16.89
C SER A 1028 9.69 -3.06 -17.98
N LEU A 1029 10.60 -4.00 -18.25
CA LEU A 1029 11.59 -3.93 -19.33
C LEU A 1029 10.93 -3.66 -20.69
N SER A 1030 9.79 -4.31 -20.92
CA SER A 1030 9.11 -4.37 -22.24
C SER A 1030 7.98 -3.35 -22.43
N VAL A 1031 7.79 -2.41 -21.49
CA VAL A 1031 6.68 -1.44 -21.52
C VAL A 1031 6.59 -0.63 -22.83
N PRO A 1032 7.69 -0.17 -23.45
CA PRO A 1032 7.63 0.56 -24.72
C PRO A 1032 7.07 -0.27 -25.89
N PHE A 1033 7.10 -1.61 -25.80
CA PHE A 1033 6.77 -2.51 -26.90
C PHE A 1033 5.43 -3.25 -26.70
N ARG A 1034 4.47 -2.65 -25.99
CA ARG A 1034 3.15 -3.27 -25.66
C ARG A 1034 2.42 -3.86 -26.87
N SER A 1035 2.55 -3.24 -28.05
CA SER A 1035 1.93 -3.68 -29.31
C SER A 1035 2.64 -4.87 -29.98
N ALA A 1036 3.89 -5.16 -29.61
CA ALA A 1036 4.70 -6.23 -30.21
C ALA A 1036 4.80 -7.44 -29.27
N GLY A 1037 3.68 -8.12 -29.03
CA GLY A 1037 3.55 -9.24 -28.08
C GLY A 1037 4.68 -10.30 -28.15
N PRO A 1038 4.94 -10.90 -29.33
CA PRO A 1038 6.02 -11.90 -29.47
C PRO A 1038 7.42 -11.37 -29.16
N LEU A 1039 7.68 -10.10 -29.47
CA LEU A 1039 8.95 -9.45 -29.13
C LEU A 1039 9.10 -9.27 -27.61
N ARG A 1040 8.02 -8.91 -26.90
CA ARG A 1040 8.05 -8.80 -25.43
C ARG A 1040 8.39 -10.13 -24.77
N GLU A 1041 7.74 -11.22 -25.21
CA GLU A 1041 7.98 -12.57 -24.70
C GLU A 1041 9.44 -13.03 -24.95
N ALA A 1042 10.00 -12.68 -26.12
CA ALA A 1042 11.40 -12.92 -26.43
C ALA A 1042 12.37 -12.07 -25.58
N LEU A 1043 12.05 -10.79 -25.34
CA LEU A 1043 12.82 -9.91 -24.45
C LEU A 1043 12.85 -10.45 -23.02
N HIS A 1044 11.69 -10.87 -22.48
CA HIS A 1044 11.59 -11.41 -21.12
C HIS A 1044 12.45 -12.67 -20.96
N SER A 1045 12.36 -13.58 -21.93
CA SER A 1045 13.11 -14.83 -21.93
C SER A 1045 14.61 -14.59 -22.06
N THR A 1046 15.02 -13.60 -22.86
CA THR A 1046 16.43 -13.17 -23.01
C THR A 1046 16.96 -12.51 -21.73
N PHE A 1047 16.16 -11.65 -21.09
CA PHE A 1047 16.52 -11.04 -19.82
C PHE A 1047 16.74 -12.10 -18.72
N LEU A 1048 15.80 -13.05 -18.57
CA LEU A 1048 15.92 -14.12 -17.58
C LEU A 1048 17.11 -15.03 -17.87
N TYR A 1049 17.41 -15.31 -19.14
CA TYR A 1049 18.59 -16.10 -19.53
C TYR A 1049 19.89 -15.50 -19.01
N HIS A 1050 20.03 -14.17 -18.99
CA HIS A 1050 21.21 -13.48 -18.47
C HIS A 1050 21.16 -13.20 -16.97
N ALA A 1051 19.99 -12.85 -16.45
CA ALA A 1051 19.85 -12.44 -15.04
C ALA A 1051 19.92 -13.62 -14.05
N VAL A 1052 19.39 -14.78 -14.42
CA VAL A 1052 19.32 -15.96 -13.52
C VAL A 1052 20.71 -16.50 -13.16
N PRO A 1053 21.64 -16.69 -14.11
CA PRO A 1053 23.02 -17.08 -13.78
C PRO A 1053 23.73 -16.08 -12.85
N MET A 1054 23.36 -14.79 -12.93
CA MET A 1054 23.94 -13.74 -12.10
C MET A 1054 23.36 -13.69 -10.67
N GLY A 1055 22.28 -14.42 -10.39
CA GLY A 1055 21.73 -14.55 -9.04
C GLY A 1055 20.23 -14.25 -8.91
N LEU A 1056 19.56 -13.83 -10.00
CA LEU A 1056 18.11 -13.65 -9.98
C LEU A 1056 17.41 -14.99 -9.75
N ASN A 1057 16.62 -15.11 -8.69
CA ASN A 1057 15.97 -16.38 -8.31
C ASN A 1057 14.45 -16.26 -8.12
N LEU A 1058 13.86 -15.07 -8.28
CA LEU A 1058 12.42 -14.83 -8.35
C LEU A 1058 12.12 -13.90 -9.54
N ALA A 1059 11.00 -14.11 -10.25
CA ALA A 1059 10.59 -13.20 -11.33
C ALA A 1059 9.07 -13.07 -11.46
N PHE A 1060 8.59 -11.82 -11.63
CA PHE A 1060 7.19 -11.54 -11.97
C PHE A 1060 6.96 -11.80 -13.47
N VAL A 1061 6.21 -12.84 -13.80
CA VAL A 1061 5.96 -13.23 -15.20
C VAL A 1061 4.52 -13.71 -15.41
N ASP A 1062 4.08 -13.71 -16.67
CA ASP A 1062 2.83 -14.36 -17.08
C ASP A 1062 3.16 -15.84 -17.38
N PRO A 1063 2.82 -16.79 -16.47
CA PRO A 1063 3.16 -18.19 -16.65
C PRO A 1063 2.50 -18.75 -17.93
N GLY A 1064 3.20 -19.60 -18.66
CA GLY A 1064 2.69 -20.18 -19.92
C GLY A 1064 3.03 -19.40 -21.20
N ARG A 1065 3.58 -18.18 -21.10
CA ARG A 1065 3.85 -17.31 -22.28
C ARG A 1065 5.32 -17.12 -22.66
N LEU A 1066 6.25 -17.69 -21.91
CA LEU A 1066 7.68 -17.47 -22.14
C LEU A 1066 8.25 -18.58 -23.04
N PRO A 1067 8.67 -18.28 -24.28
CA PRO A 1067 9.35 -19.25 -25.11
C PRO A 1067 10.73 -19.57 -24.50
N PRO A 1068 11.18 -20.85 -24.54
CA PRO A 1068 12.55 -21.18 -24.21
C PRO A 1068 13.55 -20.35 -25.02
N PHE A 1069 14.62 -19.85 -24.40
CA PHE A 1069 15.60 -18.98 -25.06
C PHE A 1069 16.21 -19.60 -26.32
N GLY A 1070 16.45 -20.92 -26.31
CA GLY A 1070 16.94 -21.66 -27.48
C GLY A 1070 15.92 -21.79 -28.61
N CYS A 1071 14.63 -21.59 -28.34
CA CYS A 1071 13.53 -21.67 -29.30
C CYS A 1071 13.14 -20.30 -29.88
N ILE A 1072 13.79 -19.22 -29.45
CA ILE A 1072 13.61 -17.89 -30.02
C ILE A 1072 14.31 -17.85 -31.38
N GLU A 1073 13.64 -17.32 -32.39
CA GLU A 1073 14.22 -17.11 -33.72
C GLU A 1073 15.53 -16.32 -33.64
N GLU A 1074 16.58 -16.77 -34.31
CA GLU A 1074 17.95 -16.26 -34.17
C GLU A 1074 18.06 -14.73 -34.37
N ARG A 1075 17.31 -14.17 -35.33
CA ARG A 1075 17.27 -12.71 -35.56
C ARG A 1075 16.68 -11.96 -34.37
N THR A 1076 15.52 -12.40 -33.89
CA THR A 1076 14.84 -11.82 -32.71
C THR A 1076 15.71 -11.96 -31.47
N LYS A 1077 16.29 -13.14 -31.27
CA LYS A 1077 17.20 -13.45 -30.17
C LYS A 1077 18.40 -12.51 -30.14
N LYS A 1078 19.07 -12.31 -31.27
CA LYS A 1078 20.23 -11.41 -31.38
C LYS A 1078 19.86 -9.96 -31.02
N ILE A 1079 18.73 -9.46 -31.52
CA ILE A 1079 18.26 -8.10 -31.23
C ILE A 1079 17.94 -7.92 -29.75
N CYS A 1080 17.26 -8.91 -29.14
CA CYS A 1080 16.99 -8.90 -27.70
C CYS A 1080 18.28 -9.00 -26.87
N ASP A 1081 19.25 -9.79 -27.30
CA ASP A 1081 20.54 -9.97 -26.61
C ASP A 1081 21.36 -8.68 -26.59
N GLU A 1082 21.49 -8.01 -27.74
CA GLU A 1082 22.14 -6.71 -27.87
C GLU A 1082 21.49 -5.66 -26.96
N ALA A 1083 20.15 -5.65 -26.89
CA ALA A 1083 19.40 -4.72 -26.05
C ALA A 1083 19.51 -5.01 -24.54
N VAL A 1084 19.43 -6.28 -24.13
CA VAL A 1084 19.54 -6.67 -22.71
C VAL A 1084 20.95 -6.45 -22.19
N ARG A 1085 21.97 -6.67 -23.03
CA ARG A 1085 23.38 -6.49 -22.67
C ARG A 1085 23.88 -5.05 -22.85
N ASP A 1086 23.01 -4.14 -23.30
CA ASP A 1086 23.36 -2.75 -23.62
C ASP A 1086 24.65 -2.67 -24.47
N HIS A 1087 24.71 -3.53 -25.50
CA HIS A 1087 25.92 -3.75 -26.28
C HIS A 1087 25.61 -3.91 -27.76
N SER A 1088 26.23 -3.04 -28.56
CA SER A 1088 26.44 -3.31 -29.98
C SER A 1088 27.82 -2.89 -30.47
N ALA A 1089 28.25 -3.51 -31.56
CA ALA A 1089 29.49 -3.15 -32.23
C ALA A 1089 29.48 -1.72 -32.83
N ASP A 1090 28.29 -1.15 -33.06
CA ASP A 1090 28.08 0.12 -33.78
C ASP A 1090 27.36 1.21 -32.96
N GLY A 1091 26.93 0.92 -31.73
CA GLY A 1091 26.20 1.85 -30.86
C GLY A 1091 24.68 1.95 -31.08
N ASP A 1092 24.13 1.35 -32.15
CA ASP A 1092 22.74 1.60 -32.59
C ASP A 1092 21.72 0.48 -32.22
N HIS A 1093 22.00 -0.36 -31.21
CA HIS A 1093 21.14 -1.51 -30.89
C HIS A 1093 19.72 -1.14 -30.44
N LEU A 1094 19.54 -0.06 -29.69
CA LEU A 1094 18.20 0.39 -29.26
C LEU A 1094 17.35 0.83 -30.45
N VAL A 1095 17.94 1.56 -31.39
CA VAL A 1095 17.28 1.98 -32.64
C VAL A 1095 16.89 0.77 -33.48
N ARG A 1096 17.74 -0.27 -33.55
CA ARG A 1096 17.38 -1.54 -34.21
C ARG A 1096 16.21 -2.24 -33.52
N LEU A 1097 16.20 -2.28 -32.20
CA LEU A 1097 15.12 -2.89 -31.44
C LEU A 1097 13.79 -2.16 -31.69
N GLU A 1098 13.77 -0.83 -31.66
CA GLU A 1098 12.59 -0.02 -31.93
C GLU A 1098 12.05 -0.25 -33.35
N ASN A 1099 12.94 -0.21 -34.36
CA ASN A 1099 12.56 -0.49 -35.74
C ASN A 1099 12.02 -1.92 -35.91
N TYR A 1100 12.62 -2.89 -35.22
CA TYR A 1100 12.17 -4.27 -35.25
C TYR A 1100 10.83 -4.45 -34.53
N ALA A 1101 10.59 -3.73 -33.44
CA ALA A 1101 9.31 -3.71 -32.75
C ALA A 1101 8.19 -3.16 -33.65
N ALA A 1102 8.46 -2.07 -34.38
CA ALA A 1102 7.53 -1.50 -35.35
C ALA A 1102 7.20 -2.46 -36.51
N TYR A 1103 8.20 -3.23 -36.96
CA TYR A 1103 7.99 -4.31 -37.92
C TYR A 1103 7.10 -5.42 -37.37
N MET A 1104 7.36 -5.86 -36.13
CA MET A 1104 6.64 -6.95 -35.46
C MET A 1104 5.22 -6.57 -35.02
N SER A 1105 4.92 -5.29 -34.81
CA SER A 1105 3.58 -4.79 -34.45
C SER A 1105 2.64 -4.67 -35.66
N GLY A 1106 3.11 -4.90 -36.89
CA GLY A 1106 2.27 -4.92 -38.09
C GLY A 1106 1.75 -3.55 -38.54
N SER A 1107 2.44 -2.46 -38.20
CA SER A 1107 2.00 -1.08 -38.49
C SER A 1107 2.21 -0.68 -39.96
N ALA A 1108 1.47 -1.34 -40.84
CA ALA A 1108 0.70 -0.74 -41.91
C ALA A 1108 -0.80 -1.06 -41.71
N ALA A 1109 -1.34 -0.92 -40.49
CA ALA A 1109 -2.78 -0.87 -40.23
C ALA A 1109 -3.09 -0.47 -38.77
N GLN A 1110 -4.00 0.49 -38.63
CA GLN A 1110 -4.93 0.71 -37.51
C GLN A 1110 -4.41 1.24 -36.16
N GLU A 1111 -4.68 2.53 -35.98
CA GLU A 1111 -5.33 3.21 -34.84
C GLU A 1111 -5.35 2.48 -33.48
N GLU A 1112 -4.74 3.18 -32.51
CA GLU A 1112 -4.79 2.95 -31.08
C GLU A 1112 -6.23 3.02 -30.57
N THR A 1113 -6.74 1.88 -30.11
CA THR A 1113 -7.88 1.81 -29.22
C THR A 1113 -7.40 1.49 -27.81
N ASN A 1114 -7.70 2.41 -26.89
CA ASN A 1114 -7.78 2.23 -25.43
C ASN A 1114 -6.58 1.61 -24.71
N ILE A 1115 -5.74 2.45 -24.10
CA ILE A 1115 -5.03 2.10 -22.86
C ILE A 1115 -5.07 3.28 -21.88
N GLY A 1116 -5.71 3.04 -20.74
CA GLY A 1116 -5.70 3.93 -19.58
C GLY A 1116 -4.46 3.75 -18.70
N THR A 1117 -4.22 4.81 -17.93
CA THR A 1117 -3.48 4.89 -16.65
C THR A 1117 -2.01 4.47 -16.63
N GLN A 1118 -1.18 5.52 -16.55
CA GLN A 1118 -0.19 5.80 -15.51
C GLN A 1118 0.80 4.68 -15.13
N GLU A 1119 2.05 4.88 -15.52
CA GLU A 1119 3.23 4.79 -14.66
C GLU A 1119 4.30 5.68 -15.32
N GLN A 1120 4.58 6.86 -14.76
CA GLN A 1120 5.62 7.75 -15.25
C GLN A 1120 6.79 7.72 -14.25
N TYR A 1121 7.86 7.04 -14.66
CA TYR A 1121 9.20 7.26 -14.13
C TYR A 1121 9.74 8.54 -14.77
N ASP A 1122 10.23 9.47 -13.94
CA ASP A 1122 10.91 10.68 -14.40
C ASP A 1122 12.17 10.32 -15.19
N LEU A 1123 12.26 10.83 -16.43
CA LEU A 1123 13.46 10.73 -17.27
C LEU A 1123 14.10 12.12 -17.40
N PRO A 1124 15.42 12.27 -17.14
CA PRO A 1124 16.13 13.51 -17.44
C PRO A 1124 16.40 13.63 -18.96
N PRO A 1125 16.45 14.85 -19.52
CA PRO A 1125 16.61 15.07 -20.95
C PRO A 1125 18.03 14.73 -21.43
N ALA A 1126 18.16 13.77 -22.35
CA ALA A 1126 19.39 13.50 -23.06
C ALA A 1126 19.71 14.65 -24.05
N ILE A 1127 20.81 15.38 -23.81
CA ILE A 1127 21.33 16.38 -24.75
C ILE A 1127 22.23 15.67 -25.75
N HIS A 1128 21.69 15.29 -26.91
CA HIS A 1128 22.50 15.01 -28.10
C HIS A 1128 22.26 16.08 -29.17
N LYS A 1129 23.32 16.83 -29.53
CA LYS A 1129 23.34 17.66 -30.73
C LYS A 1129 23.43 16.75 -31.96
N PRO A 1130 22.63 16.98 -33.02
CA PRO A 1130 22.69 16.14 -34.22
C PRO A 1130 23.98 16.40 -35.01
N THR A 1131 24.75 15.33 -35.23
CA THR A 1131 25.89 15.27 -36.14
C THR A 1131 25.41 15.26 -37.60
N ARG A 1132 26.16 15.89 -38.52
CA ARG A 1132 25.83 15.96 -39.96
C ARG A 1132 25.63 14.57 -40.58
N LEU A 1133 24.58 14.42 -41.38
CA LEU A 1133 24.28 13.23 -42.19
C LEU A 1133 25.44 12.87 -43.14
N SER A 1134 25.75 11.59 -43.27
CA SER A 1134 26.85 11.07 -44.09
C SER A 1134 26.49 11.03 -45.59
N GLN A 1135 27.50 11.20 -46.46
CA GLN A 1135 27.38 11.21 -47.94
C GLN A 1135 26.71 9.96 -48.52
N SER A 1136 26.72 8.82 -47.83
CA SER A 1136 26.09 7.58 -48.24
C SER A 1136 24.56 7.66 -48.28
N PHE A 1137 23.95 8.54 -47.49
CA PHE A 1137 22.49 8.70 -47.43
C PHE A 1137 21.92 9.45 -48.65
N SER A 1138 22.71 10.39 -49.21
CA SER A 1138 22.32 11.14 -50.42
C SER A 1138 22.30 10.29 -51.69
N GLN A 1139 23.17 9.27 -51.78
CA GLN A 1139 23.15 8.32 -52.90
C GLN A 1139 21.93 7.40 -52.85
N ALA A 1140 21.53 6.91 -51.67
CA ALA A 1140 20.35 6.07 -51.52
C ALA A 1140 19.05 6.80 -51.93
N LEU A 1141 18.94 8.09 -51.62
CA LEU A 1141 17.79 8.91 -52.02
C LEU A 1141 17.71 9.11 -53.54
N THR A 1142 18.86 9.31 -54.20
CA THR A 1142 18.92 9.52 -55.65
C THR A 1142 18.46 8.27 -56.41
N VAL A 1143 18.88 7.09 -55.95
CA VAL A 1143 18.47 5.79 -56.54
C VAL A 1143 16.96 5.55 -56.34
N LEU A 1144 16.43 5.83 -55.15
CA LEU A 1144 15.00 5.66 -54.85
C LEU A 1144 14.11 6.58 -55.70
N VAL A 1145 14.50 7.85 -55.88
CA VAL A 1145 13.72 8.82 -56.67
C VAL A 1145 13.76 8.50 -58.17
N GLN A 1146 14.90 8.02 -58.68
CA GLN A 1146 15.01 7.58 -60.08
C GLN A 1146 14.17 6.33 -60.38
N ALA A 1147 14.00 5.44 -59.41
CA ALA A 1147 13.26 4.19 -59.58
C ALA A 1147 11.72 4.36 -59.55
N THR A 1148 11.19 5.23 -58.70
CA THR A 1148 9.73 5.26 -58.42
C THR A 1148 8.99 6.45 -59.01
N GLY A 1149 9.69 7.52 -59.43
CA GLY A 1149 9.07 8.76 -59.94
C GLY A 1149 8.12 9.49 -58.96
N THR A 1150 7.96 8.96 -57.75
CA THR A 1150 7.07 9.44 -56.68
C THR A 1150 7.69 9.14 -55.32
N LEU A 1151 7.67 10.12 -54.42
CA LEU A 1151 8.13 9.96 -53.03
C LEU A 1151 6.90 9.82 -52.12
N ASN A 1152 6.77 8.66 -51.48
CA ASN A 1152 5.69 8.40 -50.53
C ASN A 1152 5.92 9.19 -49.22
N ALA A 1153 4.85 9.73 -48.65
CA ALA A 1153 4.82 10.53 -47.42
C ALA A 1153 5.47 9.84 -46.20
N SER A 1154 5.52 8.50 -46.19
CA SER A 1154 6.17 7.71 -45.14
C SER A 1154 7.70 7.88 -45.08
N LEU A 1155 8.35 8.22 -46.20
CA LEU A 1155 9.81 8.45 -46.24
C LEU A 1155 10.21 9.79 -45.58
N PHE A 1156 9.27 10.73 -45.48
CA PHE A 1156 9.49 12.06 -44.90
C PHE A 1156 9.54 12.05 -43.36
N GLN A 1157 9.02 11.01 -42.71
CA GLN A 1157 9.09 10.86 -41.25
C GLN A 1157 10.53 10.67 -40.75
N THR A 1158 11.43 10.18 -41.61
CA THR A 1158 12.88 10.05 -41.32
C THR A 1158 13.61 11.39 -41.19
N PHE A 1159 13.02 12.50 -41.64
CA PHE A 1159 13.62 13.84 -41.66
C PHE A 1159 13.07 14.79 -40.58
N GLY A 1160 12.34 14.26 -39.60
CA GLY A 1160 11.64 15.05 -38.58
C GLY A 1160 10.31 15.61 -39.10
N SER A 1161 9.92 16.81 -38.66
CA SER A 1161 8.64 17.40 -39.05
C SER A 1161 8.53 17.63 -40.57
N LYS A 1162 7.31 17.57 -41.13
CA LYS A 1162 7.05 17.75 -42.57
C LYS A 1162 7.69 19.03 -43.14
N ALA A 1163 7.73 20.10 -42.33
CA ALA A 1163 8.38 21.37 -42.68
C ALA A 1163 9.93 21.27 -42.74
N HIS A 1164 10.52 20.50 -41.82
CA HIS A 1164 11.97 20.28 -41.79
C HIS A 1164 12.44 19.45 -43.00
N ALA A 1165 11.63 18.46 -43.38
CA ALA A 1165 11.89 17.61 -44.52
C ALA A 1165 11.76 18.38 -45.86
N ALA A 1166 10.74 19.22 -46.01
CA ALA A 1166 10.56 20.09 -47.17
C ALA A 1166 11.71 21.11 -47.32
N MET A 1167 12.15 21.73 -46.22
CA MET A 1167 13.27 22.66 -46.20
C MET A 1167 14.60 21.99 -46.55
N THR A 1168 14.83 20.76 -46.07
CA THR A 1168 16.04 19.98 -46.35
C THR A 1168 16.08 19.52 -47.81
N PHE A 1169 14.94 19.12 -48.35
CA PHE A 1169 14.80 18.74 -49.77
C PHE A 1169 15.04 19.95 -50.69
N HIS A 1170 14.50 21.12 -50.35
CA HIS A 1170 14.71 22.36 -51.09
C HIS A 1170 16.18 22.82 -51.08
N LYS A 1171 16.85 22.77 -49.92
CA LYS A 1171 18.29 23.08 -49.80
C LYS A 1171 19.17 22.18 -50.67
N ASN A 1172 18.83 20.90 -50.79
CA ASN A 1172 19.60 19.94 -51.58
C ASN A 1172 19.36 20.09 -53.09
N CYS A 1173 18.14 20.44 -53.54
CA CYS A 1173 17.88 20.78 -54.94
C CYS A 1173 18.64 22.06 -55.37
N CYS A 1174 18.72 23.06 -54.49
CA CYS A 1174 19.53 24.27 -54.72
C CYS A 1174 21.05 24.01 -54.71
N ALA A 1175 21.51 22.85 -54.26
CA ALA A 1175 22.91 22.45 -54.22
C ALA A 1175 23.34 21.59 -55.43
N GLY A 1176 22.52 21.50 -56.49
CA GLY A 1176 22.89 20.88 -57.77
C GLY A 1176 22.42 19.43 -57.97
N LEU A 1177 21.47 18.96 -57.18
CA LEU A 1177 20.75 17.70 -57.46
C LEU A 1177 19.80 17.90 -58.64
N ASP A 1178 20.21 17.43 -59.81
CA ASP A 1178 19.44 17.52 -61.05
C ASP A 1178 18.39 16.38 -61.12
N LEU A 1179 17.13 16.72 -60.82
CA LEU A 1179 16.01 15.79 -60.87
C LEU A 1179 15.30 15.93 -62.23
N SER A 1180 15.62 15.04 -63.16
CA SER A 1180 15.11 15.06 -64.53
C SER A 1180 13.60 14.71 -64.69
N ARG A 1181 12.83 14.62 -63.59
CA ARG A 1181 11.38 14.35 -63.59
C ARG A 1181 10.65 15.12 -62.49
N SER A 1182 9.42 15.55 -62.78
CA SER A 1182 8.52 16.23 -61.85
C SER A 1182 8.12 15.32 -60.68
N VAL A 1183 8.47 15.71 -59.45
CA VAL A 1183 8.11 14.98 -58.22
C VAL A 1183 6.73 15.44 -57.74
N TRP A 1184 5.78 14.51 -57.62
CA TRP A 1184 4.43 14.79 -57.10
C TRP A 1184 4.34 14.46 -55.61
N PHE A 1185 3.81 15.38 -54.81
CA PHE A 1185 3.55 15.21 -53.39
C PHE A 1185 2.08 14.83 -53.18
N SER A 1186 1.80 13.68 -52.57
CA SER A 1186 0.42 13.17 -52.43
C SER A 1186 -0.40 13.83 -51.32
N SER A 1187 0.18 14.76 -50.54
CA SER A 1187 -0.56 15.63 -49.62
C SER A 1187 0.31 16.78 -49.16
N ILE A 1188 -0.04 18.01 -49.51
CA ILE A 1188 0.46 19.21 -48.83
C ILE A 1188 -0.73 19.77 -48.06
N SER A 1189 -0.69 19.66 -46.73
CA SER A 1189 -1.55 20.38 -45.78
C SER A 1189 -0.71 21.44 -45.09
#